data_AF-A0A6V8E2Z9-F1
#
_entry.id   AF-A0A6V8E2Z9-F1
#
_cell.length_a   1.000
_cell.length_b   1.000
_cell.length_c   1.000
_cell.angle_alpha   90.00
_cell.angle_beta   90.00
_cell.angle_gamma   90.00
#
_symmetry.space_group_name_H-M   'P 1'
#
loop_
_entity.id
_entity.type
_entity.pdbx_description
1 polymer ?
#
loop_
_entity_poly.entity_id
_entity_poly.type
_entity_poly.pdbx_seq_one_letter_code
_entity_poly.pdbx_strand_id
1 'polypeptide(L)'
;VMKDLAQKASMIVTDLFPLPPWTDWVSSVASQARGPVVEVDGHCVIPMPLFGRSVDRPFKFRDATKKLRKQRLQRRWPSLDLEVEAYDGDLPFEPVMVEHQLADPDRRWSLLERCNIDPTVHPVWRFKGGEQAALARWQAFKDKGLNGYARRRNNAADRNGVSRMSAYIHYGMISPMQIAREAAEVGTKSAEKYLDELLVFREHPWHHIYATPEPYGVHNLPEWARLSWRSTADDPRTTRYPLRQLQRGAVHDPLWAACQRSLLRHGELHNNVRMTWGKTLTQWTDDVEQSMTYGQALNDMYALDGRDPSSVVGVQWCHGLFDRPFHPPAPILGLVRQRDSRTHMSRLDMDAYRAHTDRPASDTDHPIVVLGAGLAGAVAARLLADHGFDVVVLDKGRRVGGRCSRRALDDVVVTHGARHVHDRPEWMAAWMEAENIETPIESGENTLRLVDGPETIAGWLEDIDVINGVTVTRVEQAGEAWHIHDSDGNRWEAAGVVATAPLPQLHRIMPEAPEAWSNHPYRPTWSVVLASQSLPPKGLSGSLEGLGLEVEQSDGTTGAVVHFSHDWSATNLEAERSDIVESFMEMTANVEEDVRQWLMSASCQAHRWRFGRADALGIRAKLPRLVEAGDAWAEPAVTGGAALRSGAWAAAHIAWQCSQHLRPTSAPVQQTLF
;
A
#
# COMPACT_ATOMS: atom_id res chain seq x y z
N VAL A 1 -12.15 24.26 -10.31
CA VAL A 1 -13.11 23.20 -10.74
C VAL A 1 -14.36 23.15 -9.89
N MET A 2 -14.42 22.46 -8.75
CA MET A 2 -15.69 22.27 -8.00
C MET A 2 -16.33 23.59 -7.54
N LYS A 3 -15.51 24.55 -7.08
CA LYS A 3 -15.97 25.92 -6.75
C LYS A 3 -16.66 26.60 -7.94
N ASP A 4 -16.07 26.52 -9.13
CA ASP A 4 -16.59 27.21 -10.32
C ASP A 4 -17.91 26.58 -10.79
N LEU A 5 -18.01 25.25 -10.74
CA LEU A 5 -19.25 24.53 -11.01
C LEU A 5 -20.33 24.90 -9.99
N ALA A 6 -19.99 24.96 -8.70
CA ALA A 6 -20.93 25.28 -7.63
C ALA A 6 -21.48 26.72 -7.71
N GLN A 7 -20.70 27.65 -8.25
CA GLN A 7 -21.14 29.04 -8.48
C GLN A 7 -22.04 29.21 -9.70
N LYS A 8 -22.00 28.28 -10.65
CA LYS A 8 -22.81 28.31 -11.88
C LYS A 8 -24.11 27.50 -11.75
N ALA A 9 -24.08 26.41 -10.98
CA ALA A 9 -25.22 25.50 -10.83
C ALA A 9 -26.43 26.18 -10.17
N SER A 10 -27.62 25.93 -10.70
CA SER A 10 -28.89 26.34 -10.08
C SER A 10 -29.25 25.48 -8.86
N MET A 11 -28.77 24.24 -8.83
CA MET A 11 -28.88 23.27 -7.74
C MET A 11 -27.75 22.24 -7.87
N ILE A 12 -27.25 21.76 -6.73
CA ILE A 12 -26.29 20.66 -6.68
C ILE A 12 -26.95 19.50 -5.95
N VAL A 13 -26.96 18.31 -6.56
CA VAL A 13 -27.45 17.07 -5.95
C VAL A 13 -26.27 16.12 -5.81
N THR A 14 -26.09 15.53 -4.63
CA THR A 14 -25.02 14.56 -4.35
C THR A 14 -25.55 13.43 -3.48
N ASP A 15 -24.87 12.28 -3.50
CA ASP A 15 -25.16 11.19 -2.58
C ASP A 15 -24.79 11.57 -1.14
N LEU A 16 -25.56 11.09 -0.16
CA LEU A 16 -25.28 11.22 1.27
C LEU A 16 -24.34 10.09 1.72
N PHE A 17 -23.07 10.41 1.97
CA PHE A 17 -22.07 9.48 2.48
C PHE A 17 -21.50 9.97 3.83
N PRO A 18 -21.78 9.32 4.97
CA PRO A 18 -21.60 9.91 6.29
C PRO A 18 -20.19 9.74 6.87
N LEU A 19 -19.14 9.84 6.06
CA LEU A 19 -17.75 9.71 6.51
C LEU A 19 -16.88 10.85 5.96
N PRO A 20 -15.87 11.33 6.72
CA PRO A 20 -14.81 12.15 6.16
C PRO A 20 -13.92 11.32 5.22
N PRO A 21 -13.31 11.95 4.20
CA PRO A 21 -13.36 13.38 3.89
C PRO A 21 -14.61 13.81 3.07
N TRP A 22 -15.53 12.90 2.72
CA TRP A 22 -16.71 13.25 1.91
C TRP A 22 -17.60 14.30 2.57
N THR A 23 -17.90 14.15 3.86
CA THR A 23 -18.69 15.13 4.63
C THR A 23 -18.06 16.52 4.59
N ASP A 24 -16.73 16.58 4.64
CA ASP A 24 -15.97 17.84 4.66
C ASP A 24 -15.95 18.47 3.25
N TRP A 25 -15.79 17.65 2.21
CA TRP A 25 -15.86 18.08 0.82
C TRP A 25 -17.23 18.63 0.46
N VAL A 26 -18.31 17.94 0.83
CA VAL A 26 -19.69 18.40 0.58
C VAL A 26 -19.96 19.71 1.32
N SER A 27 -19.58 19.81 2.59
CA SER A 27 -19.72 21.04 3.39
C SER A 27 -18.96 22.22 2.77
N SER A 28 -17.74 21.96 2.29
CA SER A 28 -16.92 22.96 1.58
C SER A 28 -17.57 23.43 0.29
N VAL A 29 -18.09 22.52 -0.54
CA VAL A 29 -18.83 22.87 -1.77
C VAL A 29 -20.11 23.65 -1.43
N ALA A 30 -20.87 23.22 -0.43
CA ALA A 30 -22.10 23.88 -0.02
C ALA A 30 -21.88 25.32 0.44
N SER A 31 -20.79 25.59 1.17
CA SER A 31 -20.43 26.96 1.59
C SER A 31 -20.11 27.91 0.43
N GLN A 32 -19.79 27.36 -0.75
CA GLN A 32 -19.36 28.10 -1.94
C GLN A 32 -20.43 28.15 -3.04
N ALA A 33 -21.48 27.33 -2.92
CA ALA A 33 -22.55 27.22 -3.90
C ALA A 33 -23.47 28.45 -3.85
N ARG A 34 -23.97 28.89 -5.02
CA ARG A 34 -25.00 29.93 -5.09
C ARG A 34 -26.42 29.37 -4.91
N GLY A 35 -26.63 28.15 -5.37
CA GLY A 35 -27.90 27.43 -5.28
C GLY A 35 -27.95 26.44 -4.10
N PRO A 36 -29.12 25.80 -3.88
CA PRO A 36 -29.24 24.74 -2.88
C PRO A 36 -28.33 23.55 -3.20
N VAL A 37 -27.75 22.98 -2.14
CA VAL A 37 -27.08 21.68 -2.17
C VAL A 37 -27.97 20.67 -1.46
N VAL A 38 -28.29 19.57 -2.14
CA VAL A 38 -29.18 18.52 -1.64
C VAL A 38 -28.42 17.20 -1.59
N GLU A 39 -28.30 16.63 -0.39
CA GLU A 39 -27.80 15.28 -0.20
C GLU A 39 -28.96 14.27 -0.26
N VAL A 40 -28.79 13.19 -1.03
CA VAL A 40 -29.78 12.13 -1.19
C VAL A 40 -29.18 10.81 -0.74
N ASP A 41 -29.88 10.08 0.13
CA ASP A 41 -29.43 8.74 0.53
C ASP A 41 -29.72 7.72 -0.57
N GLY A 42 -28.68 7.45 -1.39
CA GLY A 42 -28.65 6.38 -2.38
C GLY A 42 -28.12 5.05 -1.85
N HIS A 43 -27.63 5.01 -0.59
CA HIS A 43 -26.91 3.86 -0.05
C HIS A 43 -27.76 2.97 0.86
N CYS A 44 -28.78 3.50 1.54
CA CYS A 44 -29.66 2.74 2.42
C CYS A 44 -31.07 2.61 1.83
N VAL A 45 -31.69 1.44 1.98
CA VAL A 45 -33.12 1.28 1.68
C VAL A 45 -33.91 2.18 2.60
N ILE A 46 -33.61 2.24 3.89
CA ILE A 46 -34.16 3.25 4.78
C ILE A 46 -33.22 4.46 4.79
N PRO A 47 -33.64 5.63 4.27
CA PRO A 47 -32.82 6.83 4.30
C PRO A 47 -32.39 7.16 5.74
N MET A 48 -31.10 7.37 5.95
CA MET A 48 -30.50 7.73 7.24
C MET A 48 -31.21 8.92 7.90
N PRO A 49 -31.52 10.02 7.18
CA PRO A 49 -32.24 11.16 7.77
C PRO A 49 -33.65 10.81 8.27
N LEU A 50 -34.30 9.78 7.70
CA LEU A 50 -35.65 9.41 8.10
C LEU A 50 -35.69 8.69 9.45
N PHE A 51 -34.67 7.89 9.77
CA PHE A 51 -34.58 7.28 11.09
C PHE A 51 -33.91 8.23 12.09
N GLY A 52 -32.87 8.95 11.66
CA GLY A 52 -32.28 10.10 12.34
C GLY A 52 -31.62 9.82 13.68
N ARG A 53 -31.34 8.56 14.03
CA ARG A 53 -30.73 8.20 15.32
C ARG A 53 -29.97 6.87 15.27
N SER A 54 -29.09 6.69 16.24
CA SER A 54 -28.49 5.39 16.56
C SER A 54 -29.32 4.61 17.57
N VAL A 55 -29.14 3.28 17.60
CA VAL A 55 -29.60 2.40 18.68
C VAL A 55 -28.46 1.48 19.09
N ASP A 56 -28.49 1.01 20.33
CA ASP A 56 -27.39 0.25 20.93
C ASP A 56 -27.32 -1.21 20.46
N ARG A 57 -28.36 -1.78 19.81
CA ARG A 57 -28.37 -3.20 19.41
C ARG A 57 -29.06 -3.43 18.06
N PRO A 58 -28.61 -4.40 17.24
CA PRO A 58 -29.20 -4.65 15.91
C PRO A 58 -30.67 -5.08 15.95
N PHE A 59 -31.11 -5.82 16.98
CA PHE A 59 -32.52 -6.21 17.09
C PHE A 59 -33.42 -5.00 17.37
N LYS A 60 -32.94 -4.00 18.13
CA LYS A 60 -33.68 -2.75 18.35
C LYS A 60 -33.82 -1.97 17.05
N PHE A 61 -32.76 -1.94 16.22
CA PHE A 61 -32.82 -1.35 14.89
C PHE A 61 -33.84 -2.08 14.01
N ARG A 62 -33.76 -3.43 14.00
CA ARG A 62 -34.71 -4.29 13.30
C ARG A 62 -36.15 -3.97 13.67
N ASP A 63 -36.46 -3.86 14.95
CA ASP A 63 -37.82 -3.62 15.42
C ASP A 63 -38.28 -2.19 15.09
N ALA A 64 -37.43 -1.20 15.36
CA ALA A 64 -37.75 0.21 15.14
C ALA A 64 -37.97 0.56 13.67
N THR A 65 -37.26 -0.09 12.75
CA THR A 65 -37.37 0.20 11.31
C THR A 65 -38.25 -0.78 10.52
N LYS A 66 -38.90 -1.74 11.20
CA LYS A 66 -39.74 -2.79 10.57
C LYS A 66 -40.79 -2.25 9.60
N LYS A 67 -41.55 -1.23 10.01
CA LYS A 67 -42.60 -0.61 9.17
C LYS A 67 -42.00 0.08 7.94
N LEU A 68 -40.90 0.80 8.13
CA LEU A 68 -40.19 1.53 7.06
C LEU A 68 -39.61 0.57 6.01
N ARG A 69 -38.99 -0.54 6.44
CA ARG A 69 -38.48 -1.58 5.53
C ARG A 69 -39.60 -2.17 4.69
N LYS A 70 -40.69 -2.61 5.34
CA LYS A 70 -41.82 -3.24 4.65
C LYS A 70 -42.40 -2.32 3.57
N GLN A 71 -42.60 -1.04 3.87
CA GLN A 71 -43.15 -0.08 2.92
C GLN A 71 -42.24 0.11 1.69
N ARG A 72 -40.92 0.10 1.88
CA ARG A 72 -39.96 0.40 0.81
C ARG A 72 -39.59 -0.78 -0.08
N LEU A 73 -39.60 -1.98 0.49
CA LEU A 73 -39.42 -3.22 -0.28
C LEU A 73 -40.54 -3.43 -1.30
N GLN A 74 -41.73 -2.85 -1.06
CA GLN A 74 -42.89 -2.98 -1.93
C GLN A 74 -43.06 -1.82 -2.92
N ARG A 75 -42.23 -0.77 -2.82
CA ARG A 75 -42.33 0.39 -3.71
C ARG A 75 -41.65 0.08 -5.04
N ARG A 76 -42.30 0.37 -6.17
CA ARG A 76 -41.65 0.29 -7.49
C ARG A 76 -40.81 1.55 -7.75
N TRP A 77 -39.80 1.43 -8.59
CA TRP A 77 -39.11 2.61 -9.13
C TRP A 77 -40.09 3.39 -10.00
N PRO A 78 -40.16 4.72 -9.85
CA PRO A 78 -40.94 5.53 -10.78
C PRO A 78 -40.28 5.48 -12.16
N SER A 79 -41.07 5.22 -13.21
CA SER A 79 -40.66 5.53 -14.57
C SER A 79 -40.75 7.04 -14.75
N LEU A 80 -39.65 7.66 -15.13
CA LEU A 80 -39.57 9.10 -15.38
C LEU A 80 -39.54 9.30 -16.90
N ASP A 81 -40.54 10.01 -17.41
CA ASP A 81 -40.57 10.46 -18.80
C ASP A 81 -40.04 11.90 -18.82
N LEU A 82 -38.72 12.03 -18.85
CA LEU A 82 -38.00 13.31 -18.80
C LEU A 82 -37.05 13.38 -20.00
N GLU A 83 -37.19 14.44 -20.79
CA GLU A 83 -36.18 14.81 -21.79
C GLU A 83 -35.11 15.68 -21.13
N VAL A 84 -33.84 15.34 -21.32
CA VAL A 84 -32.69 16.06 -20.76
C VAL A 84 -31.87 16.63 -21.91
N GLU A 85 -31.57 17.93 -21.84
CA GLU A 85 -30.68 18.59 -22.79
C GLU A 85 -29.21 18.43 -22.35
N ALA A 86 -28.32 18.18 -23.31
CA ALA A 86 -26.88 18.07 -23.03
C ALA A 86 -26.27 19.44 -22.72
N TYR A 87 -25.33 19.49 -21.77
CA TYR A 87 -24.55 20.70 -21.52
C TYR A 87 -23.50 20.89 -22.61
N ASP A 88 -23.57 22.01 -23.33
CA ASP A 88 -22.70 22.37 -24.45
C ASP A 88 -21.72 23.51 -24.12
N GLY A 89 -21.75 24.02 -22.87
CA GLY A 89 -20.88 25.10 -22.42
C GLY A 89 -19.46 24.65 -22.04
N ASP A 90 -18.59 25.64 -21.84
CA ASP A 90 -17.20 25.38 -21.45
C ASP A 90 -17.08 24.80 -20.03
N LEU A 91 -16.37 23.66 -19.93
CA LEU A 91 -16.00 23.07 -18.66
C LEU A 91 -14.80 23.79 -18.05
N PRO A 92 -14.77 23.99 -16.70
CA PRO A 92 -13.63 24.64 -16.02
C PRO A 92 -12.43 23.68 -15.83
N PHE A 93 -12.36 22.60 -16.61
CA PHE A 93 -11.32 21.58 -16.59
C PHE A 93 -11.29 20.84 -17.93
N GLU A 94 -10.16 20.22 -18.25
CA GLU A 94 -10.05 19.30 -19.39
C GLU A 94 -10.62 17.93 -18.99
N PRO A 95 -11.70 17.45 -19.63
CA PRO A 95 -12.31 16.18 -19.29
C PRO A 95 -11.41 15.01 -19.66
N VAL A 96 -11.46 13.95 -18.84
CA VAL A 96 -10.81 12.67 -19.18
C VAL A 96 -11.65 11.95 -20.22
N MET A 97 -11.12 11.82 -21.44
CA MET A 97 -11.82 11.17 -22.55
C MET A 97 -11.61 9.66 -22.51
N VAL A 98 -12.64 8.92 -22.11
CA VAL A 98 -12.56 7.46 -21.87
C VAL A 98 -12.04 6.71 -23.10
N GLU A 99 -12.55 7.04 -24.29
CA GLU A 99 -12.24 6.33 -25.54
C GLU A 99 -10.78 6.46 -25.95
N HIS A 100 -10.12 7.56 -25.60
CA HIS A 100 -8.77 7.89 -26.09
C HIS A 100 -7.68 7.87 -25.02
N GLN A 101 -8.04 8.13 -23.76
CA GLN A 101 -7.09 8.19 -22.65
C GLN A 101 -7.13 6.95 -21.76
N LEU A 102 -8.28 6.26 -21.68
CA LEU A 102 -8.43 5.07 -20.84
C LEU A 102 -8.43 3.76 -21.62
N ALA A 103 -8.79 3.75 -22.91
CA ALA A 103 -8.80 2.52 -23.73
C ALA A 103 -7.38 1.94 -23.89
N ASP A 104 -6.39 2.82 -24.10
CA ASP A 104 -4.98 2.46 -24.18
C ASP A 104 -4.43 2.09 -22.79
N PRO A 105 -3.89 0.87 -22.61
CA PRO A 105 -3.38 0.41 -21.32
C PRO A 105 -2.28 1.30 -20.74
N ASP A 106 -1.34 1.77 -21.57
CA ASP A 106 -0.18 2.55 -21.11
C ASP A 106 -0.62 3.95 -20.68
N ARG A 107 -1.52 4.59 -21.45
CA ARG A 107 -2.10 5.89 -21.07
C ARG A 107 -2.91 5.80 -19.78
N ARG A 108 -3.66 4.71 -19.62
CA ARG A 108 -4.39 4.43 -18.37
C ARG A 108 -3.43 4.30 -17.20
N TRP A 109 -2.34 3.56 -17.37
CA TRP A 109 -1.31 3.39 -16.34
C TRP A 109 -0.64 4.72 -15.99
N SER A 110 -0.22 5.52 -16.98
CA SER A 110 0.34 6.85 -16.77
C SER A 110 -0.65 7.84 -16.14
N LEU A 111 -1.95 7.66 -16.30
CA LEU A 111 -2.94 8.43 -15.54
C LEU A 111 -2.94 8.02 -14.06
N LEU A 112 -2.89 6.71 -13.77
CA LEU A 112 -2.83 6.21 -12.39
C LEU A 112 -1.59 6.70 -11.64
N GLU A 113 -0.43 6.72 -12.30
CA GLU A 113 0.83 7.21 -11.72
C GLU A 113 0.80 8.70 -11.35
N ARG A 114 -0.09 9.48 -11.98
CA ARG A 114 -0.28 10.91 -11.67
C ARG A 114 -1.29 11.15 -10.54
N CYS A 115 -2.06 10.13 -10.16
CA CYS A 115 -2.99 10.23 -9.05
C CYS A 115 -2.25 10.07 -7.72
N ASN A 116 -2.77 10.72 -6.65
CA ASN A 116 -2.26 10.53 -5.30
C ASN A 116 -2.72 9.16 -4.75
N ILE A 117 -2.11 8.09 -5.24
CA ILE A 117 -2.42 6.70 -4.90
C ILE A 117 -1.18 6.09 -4.25
N ASP A 118 -1.40 5.27 -3.23
CA ASP A 118 -0.36 4.42 -2.65
C ASP A 118 -0.03 3.26 -3.60
N PRO A 119 1.16 3.23 -4.23
CA PRO A 119 1.53 2.18 -5.18
C PRO A 119 1.85 0.84 -4.51
N THR A 120 1.92 0.77 -3.18
CA THR A 120 2.16 -0.47 -2.45
C THR A 120 0.91 -1.36 -2.37
N VAL A 121 -0.27 -0.82 -2.67
CA VAL A 121 -1.53 -1.57 -2.74
C VAL A 121 -1.83 -1.92 -4.20
N HIS A 122 -1.53 -3.15 -4.60
CA HIS A 122 -1.79 -3.56 -5.99
C HIS A 122 -3.29 -3.71 -6.28
N PRO A 123 -3.74 -3.42 -7.51
CA PRO A 123 -5.09 -3.75 -7.94
C PRO A 123 -5.43 -5.23 -7.81
N VAL A 124 -6.69 -5.55 -7.50
CA VAL A 124 -7.18 -6.93 -7.45
C VAL A 124 -7.47 -7.43 -8.87
N TRP A 125 -6.47 -8.01 -9.54
CA TRP A 125 -6.49 -8.36 -10.96
C TRP A 125 -7.66 -9.25 -11.40
N ARG A 126 -8.14 -10.12 -10.51
CA ARG A 126 -9.23 -11.08 -10.76
C ARG A 126 -10.62 -10.51 -10.47
N PHE A 127 -10.71 -9.29 -9.95
CA PHE A 127 -11.96 -8.60 -9.66
C PHE A 127 -12.20 -7.52 -10.70
N LYS A 128 -13.38 -7.54 -11.33
CA LYS A 128 -13.79 -6.53 -12.31
C LYS A 128 -14.90 -5.69 -11.70
N GLY A 129 -14.63 -4.40 -11.53
CA GLY A 129 -15.65 -3.42 -11.15
C GLY A 129 -16.57 -3.03 -12.31
N GLY A 130 -17.49 -2.11 -12.02
CA GLY A 130 -18.47 -1.57 -12.97
C GLY A 130 -19.85 -2.23 -12.85
N GLU A 131 -20.87 -1.50 -13.27
CA GLU A 131 -22.28 -1.89 -13.14
C GLU A 131 -22.58 -3.23 -13.79
N GLN A 132 -22.08 -3.46 -15.01
CA GLN A 132 -22.33 -4.69 -15.75
C GLN A 132 -21.78 -5.93 -15.02
N ALA A 133 -20.60 -5.82 -14.40
CA ALA A 133 -20.03 -6.89 -13.59
C ALA A 133 -20.83 -7.11 -12.29
N ALA A 134 -21.30 -6.02 -11.66
CA ALA A 134 -22.13 -6.07 -10.47
C ALA A 134 -23.47 -6.79 -10.74
N LEU A 135 -24.16 -6.42 -11.81
CA LEU A 135 -25.42 -7.04 -12.25
C LEU A 135 -25.24 -8.52 -12.57
N ALA A 136 -24.21 -8.87 -13.35
CA ALA A 136 -23.91 -10.27 -13.67
C ALA A 136 -23.62 -11.11 -12.41
N ARG A 137 -22.84 -10.55 -11.46
CA ARG A 137 -22.54 -11.22 -10.20
C ARG A 137 -23.78 -11.40 -9.34
N TRP A 138 -24.60 -10.36 -9.22
CA TRP A 138 -25.85 -10.41 -8.48
C TRP A 138 -26.81 -11.45 -9.07
N GLN A 139 -27.01 -11.43 -10.39
CA GLN A 139 -27.86 -12.40 -11.09
C GLN A 139 -27.39 -13.84 -10.85
N ALA A 140 -26.09 -14.10 -10.99
CA ALA A 140 -25.52 -15.43 -10.72
C ALA A 140 -25.73 -15.88 -9.25
N PHE A 141 -25.61 -14.96 -8.29
CA PHE A 141 -25.88 -15.27 -6.89
C PHE A 141 -27.38 -15.48 -6.63
N LYS A 142 -28.26 -14.66 -7.20
CA LYS A 142 -29.72 -14.81 -7.10
C LYS A 142 -30.17 -16.18 -7.60
N ASP A 143 -29.68 -16.59 -8.78
CA ASP A 143 -30.10 -17.83 -9.43
C ASP A 143 -29.57 -19.09 -8.73
N LYS A 144 -28.30 -19.09 -8.30
CA LYS A 144 -27.61 -20.31 -7.84
C LYS A 144 -27.20 -20.27 -6.37
N GLY A 145 -27.01 -19.09 -5.80
CA GLY A 145 -26.41 -18.91 -4.47
C GLY A 145 -27.41 -18.63 -3.34
N LEU A 146 -28.41 -17.79 -3.60
CA LEU A 146 -29.29 -17.18 -2.61
C LEU A 146 -30.08 -18.22 -1.81
N ASN A 147 -30.63 -19.24 -2.49
CA ASN A 147 -31.41 -20.30 -1.83
C ASN A 147 -30.59 -21.11 -0.81
N GLY A 148 -29.26 -21.21 -0.98
CA GLY A 148 -28.36 -21.88 -0.04
C GLY A 148 -27.72 -20.97 1.00
N TYR A 149 -27.96 -19.66 0.95
CA TYR A 149 -27.22 -18.66 1.72
C TYR A 149 -27.25 -18.91 3.22
N ALA A 150 -28.44 -19.11 3.81
CA ALA A 150 -28.59 -19.25 5.26
C ALA A 150 -27.72 -20.38 5.86
N ARG A 151 -27.60 -21.50 5.14
CA ARG A 151 -26.80 -22.66 5.55
C ARG A 151 -25.30 -22.46 5.35
N ARG A 152 -24.89 -21.76 4.28
CA ARG A 152 -23.50 -21.73 3.80
C ARG A 152 -22.71 -20.50 4.25
N ARG A 153 -23.37 -19.37 4.55
CA ARG A 153 -22.73 -18.06 4.80
C ARG A 153 -21.68 -17.99 5.92
N ASN A 154 -21.63 -18.97 6.82
CA ASN A 154 -20.63 -19.02 7.89
C ASN A 154 -19.38 -19.83 7.50
N ASN A 155 -19.45 -20.65 6.45
CA ASN A 155 -18.31 -21.44 6.03
C ASN A 155 -17.37 -20.57 5.17
N ALA A 156 -16.32 -20.03 5.78
CA ALA A 156 -15.37 -19.17 5.08
C ALA A 156 -14.58 -19.92 3.98
N ALA A 157 -14.51 -21.26 4.04
CA ALA A 157 -13.92 -22.07 2.98
C ALA A 157 -14.85 -22.24 1.76
N ASP A 158 -16.17 -22.04 1.91
CA ASP A 158 -17.11 -22.03 0.77
C ASP A 158 -17.14 -20.64 0.12
N ARG A 159 -16.29 -20.45 -0.88
CA ARG A 159 -16.20 -19.21 -1.68
C ARG A 159 -17.53 -18.79 -2.32
N ASN A 160 -18.41 -19.75 -2.60
CA ASN A 160 -19.71 -19.52 -3.22
C ASN A 160 -20.85 -19.42 -2.19
N GLY A 161 -20.54 -19.48 -0.89
CA GLY A 161 -21.49 -19.42 0.21
C GLY A 161 -22.12 -18.05 0.44
N VAL A 162 -21.51 -16.99 -0.11
CA VAL A 162 -21.90 -15.58 0.06
C VAL A 162 -22.02 -14.86 -1.27
N SER A 163 -22.67 -13.69 -1.26
CA SER A 163 -22.94 -12.92 -2.48
C SER A 163 -21.71 -12.25 -3.06
N ARG A 164 -20.72 -11.88 -2.23
CA ARG A 164 -19.55 -11.08 -2.62
C ARG A 164 -19.95 -9.76 -3.30
N MET A 165 -21.07 -9.17 -2.84
CA MET A 165 -21.61 -7.93 -3.38
C MET A 165 -21.10 -6.67 -2.67
N SER A 166 -20.37 -6.81 -1.56
CA SER A 166 -19.98 -5.67 -0.72
C SER A 166 -19.14 -4.63 -1.47
N ALA A 167 -18.14 -5.05 -2.25
CA ALA A 167 -17.33 -4.15 -3.08
C ALA A 167 -18.18 -3.40 -4.12
N TYR A 168 -19.10 -4.09 -4.81
CA TYR A 168 -19.99 -3.44 -5.78
C TYR A 168 -20.96 -2.45 -5.12
N ILE A 169 -21.47 -2.77 -3.93
CA ILE A 169 -22.35 -1.90 -3.16
C ILE A 169 -21.58 -0.67 -2.65
N HIS A 170 -20.35 -0.88 -2.14
CA HIS A 170 -19.50 0.18 -1.61
C HIS A 170 -19.23 1.27 -2.65
N TYR A 171 -18.85 0.87 -3.87
CA TYR A 171 -18.59 1.81 -4.97
C TYR A 171 -19.83 2.24 -5.76
N GLY A 172 -21.05 1.92 -5.29
CA GLY A 172 -22.28 2.33 -5.98
C GLY A 172 -22.49 1.70 -7.36
N MET A 173 -21.81 0.59 -7.66
CA MET A 173 -21.91 -0.11 -8.95
C MET A 173 -23.24 -0.87 -9.11
N ILE A 174 -24.00 -1.04 -8.02
CA ILE A 174 -25.35 -1.61 -8.04
C ILE A 174 -26.13 -1.07 -6.85
N SER A 175 -27.42 -0.77 -7.07
CA SER A 175 -28.28 -0.27 -6.01
C SER A 175 -28.59 -1.34 -4.96
N PRO A 176 -28.35 -1.08 -3.65
CA PRO A 176 -28.81 -1.95 -2.57
C PRO A 176 -30.33 -2.12 -2.57
N MET A 177 -31.08 -1.13 -3.07
CA MET A 177 -32.54 -1.18 -3.16
C MET A 177 -33.00 -2.18 -4.21
N GLN A 178 -32.29 -2.28 -5.35
CA GLN A 178 -32.54 -3.30 -6.36
C GLN A 178 -32.32 -4.70 -5.77
N ILE A 179 -31.15 -4.93 -5.17
CA ILE A 179 -30.82 -6.20 -4.50
C ILE A 179 -31.88 -6.57 -3.46
N ALA A 180 -32.29 -5.61 -2.64
CA ALA A 180 -33.26 -5.85 -1.58
C ALA A 180 -34.66 -6.22 -2.13
N ARG A 181 -35.12 -5.57 -3.19
CA ARG A 181 -36.43 -5.86 -3.80
C ARG A 181 -36.43 -7.22 -4.50
N GLU A 182 -35.41 -7.49 -5.31
CA GLU A 182 -35.30 -8.78 -6.01
C GLU A 182 -35.15 -9.95 -5.02
N ALA A 183 -34.39 -9.78 -3.94
CA ALA A 183 -34.30 -10.80 -2.89
C ALA A 183 -35.64 -10.98 -2.14
N ALA A 184 -36.39 -9.90 -1.91
CA ALA A 184 -37.71 -9.97 -1.29
C ALA A 184 -38.73 -10.69 -2.18
N GLU A 185 -38.66 -10.50 -3.51
CA GLU A 185 -39.50 -11.18 -4.49
C GLU A 185 -39.26 -12.69 -4.53
N VAL A 186 -38.02 -13.16 -4.31
CA VAL A 186 -37.69 -14.58 -4.20
C VAL A 186 -38.40 -15.25 -3.00
N GLY A 187 -38.56 -14.53 -1.88
CA GLY A 187 -39.45 -14.94 -0.79
C GLY A 187 -39.09 -16.22 -0.02
N THR A 188 -37.85 -16.71 -0.12
CA THR A 188 -37.40 -17.90 0.63
C THR A 188 -36.81 -17.53 2.01
N LYS A 189 -36.77 -18.49 2.95
CA LYS A 189 -36.09 -18.29 4.26
C LYS A 189 -34.63 -17.86 4.12
N SER A 190 -33.94 -18.37 3.10
CA SER A 190 -32.56 -17.96 2.82
C SER A 190 -32.48 -16.53 2.28
N ALA A 191 -33.46 -16.11 1.46
CA ALA A 191 -33.56 -14.72 1.01
C ALA A 191 -33.91 -13.76 2.17
N GLU A 192 -34.82 -14.14 3.07
CA GLU A 192 -35.10 -13.39 4.30
C GLU A 192 -33.84 -13.23 5.16
N LYS A 193 -33.03 -14.30 5.29
CA LYS A 193 -31.77 -14.22 6.03
C LYS A 193 -30.75 -13.32 5.33
N TYR A 194 -30.71 -13.30 4.00
CA TYR A 194 -29.88 -12.37 3.24
C TYR A 194 -30.32 -10.92 3.45
N LEU A 195 -31.62 -10.65 3.41
CA LEU A 195 -32.19 -9.34 3.71
C LEU A 195 -31.93 -8.87 5.14
N ASP A 196 -31.90 -9.77 6.12
CA ASP A 196 -31.52 -9.42 7.49
C ASP A 196 -30.06 -8.92 7.56
N GLU A 197 -29.15 -9.55 6.84
CA GLU A 197 -27.74 -9.09 6.77
C GLU A 197 -27.65 -7.75 6.01
N LEU A 198 -28.36 -7.59 4.89
CA LEU A 198 -28.33 -6.37 4.07
C LEU A 198 -29.04 -5.16 4.70
N LEU A 199 -30.17 -5.37 5.37
CA LEU A 199 -31.06 -4.28 5.84
C LEU A 199 -31.01 -4.05 7.35
N VAL A 200 -30.38 -4.95 8.11
CA VAL A 200 -30.18 -4.77 9.55
C VAL A 200 -28.70 -4.63 9.84
N PHE A 201 -27.89 -5.65 9.50
CA PHE A 201 -26.48 -5.65 9.87
C PHE A 201 -25.62 -4.68 9.07
N ARG A 202 -25.99 -4.36 7.82
CA ARG A 202 -25.35 -3.27 7.06
C ARG A 202 -25.95 -1.90 7.38
N GLU A 203 -27.28 -1.73 7.32
CA GLU A 203 -27.87 -0.38 7.49
C GLU A 203 -27.77 0.16 8.92
N HIS A 204 -27.74 -0.68 9.96
CA HIS A 204 -27.58 -0.19 11.33
C HIS A 204 -26.25 0.57 11.51
N PRO A 205 -25.08 0.06 11.07
CA PRO A 205 -23.84 0.83 10.97
C PRO A 205 -23.96 2.19 10.27
N TRP A 206 -24.62 2.23 9.10
CA TRP A 206 -24.78 3.48 8.34
C TRP A 206 -25.58 4.52 9.13
N HIS A 207 -26.68 4.10 9.73
CA HIS A 207 -27.52 4.97 10.58
C HIS A 207 -26.81 5.41 11.87
N HIS A 208 -25.93 4.57 12.41
CA HIS A 208 -25.11 4.91 13.56
C HIS A 208 -24.10 5.99 13.22
N ILE A 209 -23.31 5.77 12.17
CA ILE A 209 -22.25 6.66 11.73
C ILE A 209 -22.82 8.02 11.31
N TYR A 210 -23.96 8.05 10.62
CA TYR A 210 -24.68 9.29 10.31
C TYR A 210 -25.10 10.09 11.56
N ALA A 211 -25.39 9.41 12.67
CA ALA A 211 -25.79 10.03 13.93
C ALA A 211 -24.59 10.39 14.85
N THR A 212 -23.35 10.20 14.38
CA THR A 212 -22.14 10.33 15.19
C THR A 212 -21.20 11.37 14.57
N PRO A 213 -20.69 12.36 15.36
CA PRO A 213 -19.85 13.43 14.83
C PRO A 213 -18.41 12.97 14.50
N GLU A 214 -17.87 11.99 15.23
CA GLU A 214 -16.51 11.47 15.03
C GLU A 214 -16.55 9.96 14.78
N PRO A 215 -16.79 9.51 13.52
CA PRO A 215 -17.09 8.12 13.19
C PRO A 215 -16.08 7.07 13.65
N TYR A 216 -14.79 7.43 13.70
CA TYR A 216 -13.69 6.51 13.96
C TYR A 216 -13.29 6.40 15.43
N GLY A 217 -13.78 7.30 16.30
CA GLY A 217 -13.25 7.44 17.66
C GLY A 217 -13.63 6.30 18.62
N VAL A 218 -12.72 6.00 19.56
CA VAL A 218 -12.93 5.03 20.66
C VAL A 218 -14.10 5.45 21.58
N HIS A 219 -14.42 6.74 21.64
CA HIS A 219 -15.54 7.26 22.43
C HIS A 219 -16.91 6.73 21.93
N ASN A 220 -16.99 6.21 20.70
CA ASN A 220 -18.19 5.54 20.19
C ASN A 220 -18.47 4.20 20.87
N LEU A 221 -17.47 3.59 21.51
CA LEU A 221 -17.66 2.37 22.28
C LEU A 221 -18.58 2.64 23.50
N PRO A 222 -19.49 1.70 23.82
CA PRO A 222 -20.37 1.85 24.98
C PRO A 222 -19.55 1.95 26.26
N GLU A 223 -20.09 2.67 27.26
CA GLU A 223 -19.38 2.94 28.52
C GLU A 223 -18.85 1.67 29.19
N TRP A 224 -19.64 0.59 29.22
CA TRP A 224 -19.21 -0.69 29.79
C TRP A 224 -17.96 -1.26 29.11
N ALA A 225 -17.81 -1.08 27.79
CA ALA A 225 -16.66 -1.58 27.05
C ALA A 225 -15.43 -0.71 27.32
N ARG A 226 -15.60 0.63 27.34
CA ARG A 226 -14.51 1.56 27.69
C ARG A 226 -13.98 1.32 29.10
N LEU A 227 -14.87 1.11 30.07
CA LEU A 227 -14.48 0.77 31.44
C LEU A 227 -13.77 -0.58 31.52
N SER A 228 -14.23 -1.57 30.75
CA SER A 228 -13.61 -2.89 30.66
C SER A 228 -12.19 -2.84 30.10
N TRP A 229 -11.96 -2.08 29.03
CA TRP A 229 -10.62 -1.88 28.45
C TRP A 229 -9.69 -1.16 29.44
N ARG A 230 -10.19 -0.15 30.15
CA ARG A 230 -9.43 0.54 31.19
C ARG A 230 -9.06 -0.40 32.34
N SER A 231 -9.95 -1.29 32.76
CA SER A 231 -9.66 -2.22 33.86
C SER A 231 -8.65 -3.31 33.52
N THR A 232 -8.31 -3.46 32.24
CA THR A 232 -7.35 -4.46 31.71
C THR A 232 -6.17 -3.80 30.99
N ALA A 233 -5.99 -2.48 31.17
CA ALA A 233 -4.93 -1.72 30.50
C ALA A 233 -3.54 -2.26 30.85
N ASP A 234 -3.33 -2.63 32.12
CA ASP A 234 -2.07 -3.15 32.67
C ASP A 234 -1.89 -4.66 32.46
N ASP A 235 -2.83 -5.34 31.80
CA ASP A 235 -2.69 -6.77 31.51
C ASP A 235 -1.48 -7.02 30.59
N PRO A 236 -0.64 -8.02 30.90
CA PRO A 236 0.57 -8.28 30.13
C PRO A 236 0.22 -8.78 28.72
N ARG A 237 0.77 -8.09 27.71
CA ARG A 237 0.74 -8.49 26.30
C ARG A 237 2.10 -9.05 25.91
N THR A 238 2.18 -10.36 25.73
CA THR A 238 3.45 -11.09 25.50
C THR A 238 3.95 -11.03 24.07
N THR A 239 3.13 -10.55 23.13
CA THR A 239 3.48 -10.44 21.72
C THR A 239 2.95 -9.11 21.21
N ARG A 240 3.77 -8.38 20.47
CA ARG A 240 3.41 -7.14 19.77
C ARG A 240 3.98 -7.21 18.38
N TYR A 241 3.24 -6.71 17.40
CA TYR A 241 3.68 -6.71 16.01
C TYR A 241 3.68 -5.29 15.45
N PRO A 242 4.76 -4.87 14.77
CA PRO A 242 4.75 -3.62 14.03
C PRO A 242 3.72 -3.69 12.90
N LEU A 243 3.17 -2.54 12.51
CA LEU A 243 2.09 -2.44 11.53
C LEU A 243 2.46 -3.12 10.21
N ARG A 244 3.71 -2.98 9.76
CA ARG A 244 4.16 -3.61 8.50
C ARG A 244 4.17 -5.14 8.57
N GLN A 245 4.53 -5.73 9.71
CA GLN A 245 4.47 -7.17 9.89
C GLN A 245 3.02 -7.67 9.86
N LEU A 246 2.11 -6.90 10.48
CA LEU A 246 0.67 -7.13 10.39
C LEU A 246 0.17 -6.98 8.95
N GLN A 247 0.57 -5.97 8.18
CA GLN A 247 0.18 -5.80 6.78
C GLN A 247 0.52 -7.04 5.92
N ARG A 248 1.69 -7.66 6.15
CA ARG A 248 2.18 -8.86 5.45
C ARG A 248 1.47 -10.15 5.87
N GLY A 249 0.74 -10.14 6.98
CA GLY A 249 0.25 -11.38 7.60
C GLY A 249 1.37 -12.25 8.19
N ALA A 250 2.53 -11.66 8.49
CA ALA A 250 3.71 -12.38 8.99
C ALA A 250 3.64 -12.56 10.52
N VAL A 251 2.60 -13.26 10.99
CA VAL A 251 2.33 -13.50 12.42
C VAL A 251 2.26 -14.98 12.74
N HIS A 252 2.34 -15.33 14.02
CA HIS A 252 2.31 -16.72 14.47
C HIS A 252 0.95 -17.42 14.32
N ASP A 253 -0.17 -16.66 14.27
CA ASP A 253 -1.50 -17.25 14.15
C ASP A 253 -1.85 -17.54 12.68
N PRO A 254 -2.01 -18.82 12.29
CA PRO A 254 -2.17 -19.20 10.89
C PRO A 254 -3.52 -18.76 10.28
N LEU A 255 -4.59 -18.69 11.09
CA LEU A 255 -5.89 -18.24 10.60
C LEU A 255 -5.88 -16.72 10.37
N TRP A 256 -5.30 -15.95 11.29
CA TRP A 256 -5.14 -14.52 11.12
C TRP A 256 -4.25 -14.19 9.93
N ALA A 257 -3.11 -14.87 9.80
CA ALA A 257 -2.20 -14.74 8.68
C ALA A 257 -2.90 -15.02 7.34
N ALA A 258 -3.72 -16.07 7.25
CA ALA A 258 -4.53 -16.36 6.07
C ALA A 258 -5.58 -15.26 5.78
N CYS A 259 -6.26 -14.75 6.81
CA CYS A 259 -7.20 -13.62 6.66
C CYS A 259 -6.52 -12.38 6.08
N GLN A 260 -5.35 -12.04 6.60
CA GLN A 260 -4.61 -10.87 6.17
C GLN A 260 -4.05 -11.04 4.75
N ARG A 261 -3.55 -12.23 4.38
CA ARG A 261 -3.14 -12.50 2.99
C ARG A 261 -4.31 -12.40 2.02
N SER A 262 -5.51 -12.83 2.42
CA SER A 262 -6.74 -12.63 1.62
C SER A 262 -7.03 -11.16 1.36
N LEU A 263 -6.90 -10.30 2.38
CA LEU A 263 -7.02 -8.84 2.21
C LEU A 263 -5.95 -8.32 1.24
N LEU A 264 -4.68 -8.58 1.53
CA LEU A 264 -3.54 -8.08 0.76
C LEU A 264 -3.59 -8.50 -0.73
N ARG A 265 -3.96 -9.75 -1.02
CA ARG A 265 -3.88 -10.32 -2.38
C ARG A 265 -5.20 -10.27 -3.15
N HIS A 266 -6.33 -10.24 -2.45
CA HIS A 266 -7.65 -10.42 -3.06
C HIS A 266 -8.66 -9.34 -2.67
N GLY A 267 -8.30 -8.44 -1.75
CA GLY A 267 -9.15 -7.35 -1.28
C GLY A 267 -10.48 -7.80 -0.67
N GLU A 268 -10.58 -9.06 -0.25
CA GLU A 268 -11.80 -9.66 0.28
C GLU A 268 -11.47 -10.38 1.60
N LEU A 269 -12.28 -10.13 2.62
CA LEU A 269 -12.25 -10.88 3.87
C LEU A 269 -13.65 -11.35 4.24
N HIS A 270 -13.83 -12.67 4.29
CA HIS A 270 -15.12 -13.28 4.57
C HIS A 270 -15.62 -12.89 5.99
N ASN A 271 -16.88 -12.45 6.10
CA ASN A 271 -17.41 -11.84 7.33
C ASN A 271 -17.23 -12.69 8.60
N ASN A 272 -17.42 -14.02 8.52
CA ASN A 272 -17.25 -14.90 9.68
C ASN A 272 -15.83 -14.88 10.26
N VAL A 273 -14.81 -14.72 9.41
CA VAL A 273 -13.40 -14.66 9.84
C VAL A 273 -12.93 -13.21 10.08
N ARG A 274 -13.56 -12.19 9.48
CA ARG A 274 -13.32 -10.75 9.79
C ARG A 274 -13.46 -10.45 11.29
N MET A 275 -14.46 -11.05 11.94
CA MET A 275 -14.66 -10.97 13.39
C MET A 275 -13.52 -11.60 14.20
N THR A 276 -12.96 -12.73 13.75
CA THR A 276 -11.80 -13.35 14.41
C THR A 276 -10.57 -12.49 14.19
N TRP A 277 -10.34 -12.07 12.95
CA TRP A 277 -9.24 -11.21 12.56
C TRP A 277 -9.17 -9.94 13.43
N GLY A 278 -10.27 -9.21 13.57
CA GLY A 278 -10.30 -7.98 14.38
C GLY A 278 -10.19 -8.21 15.88
N LYS A 279 -10.73 -9.32 16.41
CA LYS A 279 -10.65 -9.65 17.86
C LYS A 279 -9.30 -10.22 18.27
N THR A 280 -8.61 -10.92 17.38
CA THR A 280 -7.27 -11.44 17.67
C THR A 280 -6.24 -10.32 17.68
N LEU A 281 -6.41 -9.29 16.84
CA LEU A 281 -5.50 -8.14 16.75
C LEU A 281 -5.30 -7.44 18.11
N THR A 282 -6.33 -7.38 18.95
CA THR A 282 -6.27 -6.70 20.27
C THR A 282 -5.21 -7.27 21.21
N GLN A 283 -4.73 -8.49 20.95
CA GLN A 283 -3.71 -9.15 21.76
C GLN A 283 -2.29 -8.72 21.37
N TRP A 284 -2.13 -8.06 20.21
CA TRP A 284 -0.83 -7.75 19.60
C TRP A 284 -0.55 -6.26 19.45
N THR A 285 -1.42 -5.43 20.02
CA THR A 285 -1.30 -3.98 20.05
C THR A 285 -1.22 -3.50 21.50
N ASP A 286 -0.60 -2.36 21.72
CA ASP A 286 -0.34 -1.79 23.04
C ASP A 286 -1.61 -1.55 23.86
N ASP A 287 -2.67 -1.04 23.20
CA ASP A 287 -3.94 -0.68 23.82
C ASP A 287 -5.12 -0.78 22.82
N VAL A 288 -6.31 -0.33 23.25
CA VAL A 288 -7.54 -0.37 22.44
C VAL A 288 -7.51 0.68 21.32
N GLU A 289 -6.91 1.84 21.57
CA GLU A 289 -6.70 2.92 20.61
C GLU A 289 -5.85 2.44 19.42
N GLN A 290 -4.70 1.82 19.69
CA GLN A 290 -3.83 1.25 18.66
C GLN A 290 -4.50 0.06 17.97
N SER A 291 -5.21 -0.80 18.70
CA SER A 291 -5.98 -1.92 18.11
C SER A 291 -7.02 -1.44 17.09
N MET A 292 -7.81 -0.41 17.45
CA MET A 292 -8.78 0.18 16.54
C MET A 292 -8.11 0.89 15.36
N THR A 293 -7.01 1.60 15.60
CA THR A 293 -6.24 2.29 14.55
C THR A 293 -5.67 1.31 13.54
N TYR A 294 -4.99 0.25 14.00
CA TYR A 294 -4.40 -0.78 13.12
C TYR A 294 -5.50 -1.57 12.42
N GLY A 295 -6.56 -1.95 13.13
CA GLY A 295 -7.70 -2.65 12.55
C GLY A 295 -8.38 -1.84 11.45
N GLN A 296 -8.55 -0.53 11.64
CA GLN A 296 -9.10 0.35 10.62
C GLN A 296 -8.13 0.54 9.45
N ALA A 297 -6.84 0.80 9.71
CA ALA A 297 -5.84 1.01 8.68
C ALA A 297 -5.70 -0.21 7.76
N LEU A 298 -5.57 -1.41 8.32
CA LEU A 298 -5.48 -2.65 7.53
C LEU A 298 -6.74 -2.90 6.71
N ASN A 299 -7.91 -2.60 7.30
CA ASN A 299 -9.18 -2.77 6.62
C ASN A 299 -9.33 -1.82 5.43
N ASP A 300 -9.06 -0.53 5.63
CA ASP A 300 -9.29 0.52 4.64
C ASP A 300 -8.24 0.53 3.54
N MET A 301 -7.03 0.07 3.85
CA MET A 301 -5.94 -0.09 2.89
C MET A 301 -6.22 -1.23 1.91
N TYR A 302 -6.70 -2.38 2.37
CA TYR A 302 -6.75 -3.59 1.55
C TYR A 302 -8.15 -4.06 1.16
N ALA A 303 -9.19 -3.85 1.97
CA ALA A 303 -10.52 -4.34 1.62
C ALA A 303 -11.17 -3.49 0.53
N LEU A 304 -11.67 -4.13 -0.54
CA LEU A 304 -12.47 -3.46 -1.57
C LEU A 304 -13.80 -2.90 -1.03
N ASP A 305 -14.21 -3.36 0.15
CA ASP A 305 -15.36 -2.85 0.91
C ASP A 305 -14.98 -2.11 2.21
N GLY A 306 -13.71 -1.68 2.31
CA GLY A 306 -13.23 -0.80 3.38
C GLY A 306 -13.65 0.67 3.16
N ARG A 307 -13.31 1.56 4.09
CA ARG A 307 -13.74 2.97 4.11
C ARG A 307 -15.26 3.11 4.04
N ASP A 308 -15.97 2.19 4.68
CA ASP A 308 -17.43 2.06 4.66
C ASP A 308 -17.95 2.15 6.10
N PRO A 309 -19.12 2.78 6.37
CA PRO A 309 -19.72 2.77 7.70
C PRO A 309 -19.84 1.37 8.29
N SER A 310 -20.10 0.36 7.46
CA SER A 310 -20.16 -1.05 7.89
C SER A 310 -18.81 -1.58 8.38
N SER A 311 -17.71 -1.17 7.75
CA SER A 311 -16.37 -1.63 8.13
C SER A 311 -15.86 -0.91 9.38
N VAL A 312 -16.11 0.40 9.51
CA VAL A 312 -15.81 1.20 10.72
C VAL A 312 -16.48 0.58 11.94
N VAL A 313 -17.80 0.35 11.86
CA VAL A 313 -18.54 -0.30 12.94
C VAL A 313 -18.13 -1.76 13.11
N GLY A 314 -17.72 -2.45 12.06
CA GLY A 314 -17.19 -3.82 12.15
C GLY A 314 -15.93 -3.91 13.03
N VAL A 315 -15.01 -2.95 12.88
CA VAL A 315 -13.83 -2.81 13.76
C VAL A 315 -14.27 -2.46 15.18
N GLN A 316 -15.16 -1.48 15.36
CA GLN A 316 -15.67 -1.11 16.69
C GLN A 316 -16.45 -2.24 17.39
N TRP A 317 -17.16 -3.09 16.64
CA TRP A 317 -17.85 -4.26 17.17
C TRP A 317 -16.87 -5.27 17.76
N CYS A 318 -15.68 -5.41 17.17
CA CYS A 318 -14.62 -6.24 17.74
C CYS A 318 -14.22 -5.79 19.15
N HIS A 319 -14.44 -4.51 19.46
CA HIS A 319 -14.12 -3.85 20.73
C HIS A 319 -15.33 -3.59 21.65
N GLY A 320 -16.54 -4.04 21.27
CA GLY A 320 -17.73 -4.04 22.12
C GLY A 320 -18.92 -3.22 21.63
N LEU A 321 -18.80 -2.46 20.53
CA LEU A 321 -19.94 -1.74 19.96
C LEU A 321 -21.05 -2.72 19.54
N PHE A 322 -22.30 -2.39 19.85
CA PHE A 322 -23.50 -3.18 19.53
C PHE A 322 -23.60 -4.59 20.15
N ASP A 323 -22.74 -4.89 21.11
CA ASP A 323 -22.78 -6.12 21.90
C ASP A 323 -23.13 -5.85 23.37
N ARG A 324 -23.15 -6.93 24.15
CA ARG A 324 -23.32 -6.91 25.61
C ARG A 324 -22.01 -7.29 26.31
N PRO A 325 -21.85 -7.00 27.61
CA PRO A 325 -20.73 -7.54 28.39
C PRO A 325 -20.82 -9.07 28.54
N PHE A 326 -19.67 -9.72 28.61
CA PHE A 326 -19.49 -11.16 28.82
C PHE A 326 -18.75 -11.41 30.14
N HIS A 327 -19.34 -12.23 31.01
CA HIS A 327 -18.75 -12.62 32.29
C HIS A 327 -18.34 -14.10 32.30
N PRO A 328 -17.26 -14.47 33.01
CA PRO A 328 -16.33 -13.58 33.73
C PRO A 328 -15.42 -12.77 32.77
N PRO A 329 -14.77 -11.67 33.24
CA PRO A 329 -13.81 -10.93 32.41
C PRO A 329 -12.62 -11.81 32.02
N ALA A 330 -12.11 -11.56 30.81
CA ALA A 330 -10.95 -12.23 30.25
C ALA A 330 -9.70 -11.35 30.31
N PRO A 331 -8.49 -11.94 30.35
CA PRO A 331 -7.25 -11.19 30.16
C PRO A 331 -7.27 -10.37 28.86
N ILE A 332 -6.79 -9.13 28.94
CA ILE A 332 -6.72 -8.10 27.88
C ILE A 332 -8.10 -7.62 27.42
N LEU A 333 -9.04 -8.52 27.15
CA LEU A 333 -10.36 -8.18 26.59
C LEU A 333 -11.37 -7.68 27.64
N GLY A 334 -11.14 -8.01 28.92
CA GLY A 334 -12.12 -7.83 29.98
C GLY A 334 -13.47 -8.48 29.63
N LEU A 335 -14.54 -7.69 29.65
CA LEU A 335 -15.91 -8.09 29.34
C LEU A 335 -16.25 -8.09 27.83
N VAL A 336 -15.31 -7.72 26.95
CA VAL A 336 -15.53 -7.78 25.50
C VAL A 336 -15.61 -9.24 25.07
N ARG A 337 -16.55 -9.55 24.15
CA ARG A 337 -16.76 -10.92 23.66
C ARG A 337 -15.46 -11.53 23.15
N GLN A 338 -15.07 -12.66 23.74
CA GLN A 338 -13.97 -13.48 23.25
C GLN A 338 -14.32 -14.19 21.95
N ARG A 339 -13.33 -14.36 21.09
CA ARG A 339 -13.41 -15.20 19.91
C ARG A 339 -12.04 -15.82 19.63
N ASP A 340 -11.75 -16.91 20.32
CA ASP A 340 -10.48 -17.61 20.21
C ASP A 340 -10.22 -18.09 18.77
N SER A 341 -9.06 -17.72 18.22
CA SER A 341 -8.67 -18.03 16.85
C SER A 341 -8.47 -19.53 16.64
N ARG A 342 -7.83 -20.21 17.60
CA ARG A 342 -7.56 -21.67 17.52
C ARG A 342 -8.86 -22.48 17.47
N THR A 343 -9.85 -22.10 18.26
CA THR A 343 -11.18 -22.71 18.27
C THR A 343 -11.94 -22.46 16.97
N HIS A 344 -11.77 -21.29 16.34
CA HIS A 344 -12.38 -21.05 15.04
C HIS A 344 -11.69 -21.88 13.95
N MET A 345 -10.36 -21.91 13.97
CA MET A 345 -9.53 -22.70 13.06
C MET A 345 -9.89 -24.19 13.09
N SER A 346 -10.13 -24.78 14.27
CA SER A 346 -10.49 -26.21 14.39
C SER A 346 -11.85 -26.58 13.79
N ARG A 347 -12.68 -25.60 13.44
CA ARG A 347 -14.01 -25.77 12.82
C ARG A 347 -14.04 -25.36 11.34
N LEU A 348 -12.92 -24.87 10.82
CA LEU A 348 -12.77 -24.41 9.45
C LEU A 348 -11.89 -25.39 8.69
N ASP A 349 -12.28 -25.71 7.46
CA ASP A 349 -11.39 -26.40 6.51
C ASP A 349 -10.26 -25.42 6.12
N MET A 350 -9.15 -25.51 6.86
CA MET A 350 -8.02 -24.60 6.69
C MET A 350 -7.28 -24.82 5.37
N ASP A 351 -7.27 -26.04 4.84
CA ASP A 351 -6.61 -26.33 3.57
C ASP A 351 -7.40 -25.69 2.43
N ALA A 352 -8.73 -25.88 2.41
CA ALA A 352 -9.60 -25.23 1.42
C ALA A 352 -9.59 -23.70 1.55
N TYR A 353 -9.54 -23.18 2.78
CA TYR A 353 -9.44 -21.73 3.00
C TYR A 353 -8.11 -21.17 2.51
N ARG A 354 -6.98 -21.79 2.88
CA ARG A 354 -5.63 -21.37 2.46
C ARG A 354 -5.39 -21.52 0.97
N ALA A 355 -5.95 -22.55 0.33
CA ALA A 355 -5.91 -22.70 -1.13
C ALA A 355 -6.47 -21.46 -1.84
N HIS A 356 -7.38 -20.71 -1.20
CA HIS A 356 -7.82 -19.42 -1.69
C HIS A 356 -6.94 -18.27 -1.22
N THR A 357 -6.72 -18.13 0.09
CA THR A 357 -6.09 -16.92 0.67
C THR A 357 -4.61 -16.80 0.41
N ASP A 358 -3.91 -17.92 0.27
CA ASP A 358 -2.47 -17.98 0.04
C ASP A 358 -2.16 -17.99 -1.46
N ARG A 359 -3.19 -18.04 -2.33
CA ARG A 359 -3.00 -17.97 -3.78
C ARG A 359 -2.34 -16.64 -4.15
N PRO A 360 -1.33 -16.64 -5.05
CA PRO A 360 -0.78 -15.42 -5.62
C PRO A 360 -1.84 -14.50 -6.22
N ALA A 361 -1.55 -13.20 -6.26
CA ALA A 361 -2.39 -12.23 -6.96
C ALA A 361 -2.52 -12.59 -8.45
N SER A 362 -1.44 -13.09 -9.06
CA SER A 362 -1.40 -13.69 -10.38
C SER A 362 -0.43 -14.86 -10.45
N ASP A 363 -0.68 -15.77 -11.39
CA ASP A 363 0.18 -16.91 -11.66
C ASP A 363 1.18 -16.53 -12.78
N THR A 364 2.43 -16.98 -12.67
CA THR A 364 3.48 -16.82 -13.70
C THR A 364 4.22 -18.14 -13.86
N ASP A 365 4.65 -18.46 -15.09
CA ASP A 365 5.36 -19.72 -15.39
C ASP A 365 6.83 -19.71 -14.90
N HIS A 366 7.37 -18.52 -14.65
CA HIS A 366 8.74 -18.27 -14.21
C HIS A 366 8.73 -17.17 -13.13
N PRO A 367 9.80 -17.04 -12.32
CA PRO A 367 9.94 -15.95 -11.38
C PRO A 367 10.02 -14.58 -12.07
N ILE A 368 9.65 -13.53 -11.36
CA ILE A 368 10.00 -12.16 -11.73
C ILE A 368 11.41 -11.89 -11.22
N VAL A 369 12.31 -11.46 -12.10
CA VAL A 369 13.70 -11.19 -11.72
C VAL A 369 13.91 -9.70 -11.51
N VAL A 370 14.43 -9.34 -10.34
CA VAL A 370 14.82 -7.97 -10.01
C VAL A 370 16.34 -7.84 -10.14
N LEU A 371 16.79 -6.92 -11.00
CA LEU A 371 18.21 -6.64 -11.23
C LEU A 371 18.68 -5.51 -10.31
N GLY A 372 19.40 -5.88 -9.24
CA GLY A 372 19.97 -4.98 -8.24
C GLY A 372 19.20 -4.98 -6.92
N ALA A 373 19.92 -5.18 -5.81
CA ALA A 373 19.43 -5.16 -4.43
C ALA A 373 19.71 -3.81 -3.74
N GLY A 374 19.39 -2.70 -4.43
CA GLY A 374 19.35 -1.36 -3.84
C GLY A 374 17.94 -0.99 -3.33
N LEU A 375 17.73 0.26 -2.91
CA LEU A 375 16.43 0.74 -2.41
C LEU A 375 15.24 0.40 -3.32
N ALA A 376 15.34 0.74 -4.61
CA ALA A 376 14.27 0.50 -5.58
C ALA A 376 13.99 -1.00 -5.78
N GLY A 377 15.04 -1.79 -5.96
CA GLY A 377 14.92 -3.24 -6.19
C GLY A 377 14.39 -3.99 -4.97
N ALA A 378 14.84 -3.62 -3.76
CA ALA A 378 14.38 -4.23 -2.53
C ALA A 378 12.89 -3.97 -2.25
N VAL A 379 12.44 -2.72 -2.44
CA VAL A 379 11.01 -2.38 -2.34
C VAL A 379 10.21 -3.14 -3.40
N ALA A 380 10.67 -3.16 -4.65
CA ALA A 380 9.97 -3.85 -5.72
C ALA A 380 9.83 -5.35 -5.42
N ALA A 381 10.93 -6.01 -5.05
CA ALA A 381 10.96 -7.43 -4.72
C ALA A 381 10.04 -7.77 -3.55
N ARG A 382 10.10 -6.98 -2.46
CA ARG A 382 9.26 -7.20 -1.28
C ARG A 382 7.77 -7.06 -1.57
N LEU A 383 7.37 -6.05 -2.34
CA LEU A 383 5.96 -5.86 -2.72
C LEU A 383 5.46 -6.98 -3.64
N LEU A 384 6.27 -7.42 -4.60
CA LEU A 384 5.95 -8.57 -5.44
C LEU A 384 5.78 -9.85 -4.61
N ALA A 385 6.71 -10.13 -3.68
CA ALA A 385 6.63 -11.29 -2.80
C ALA A 385 5.41 -11.23 -1.83
N ASP A 386 5.08 -10.06 -1.30
CA ASP A 386 3.87 -9.83 -0.50
C ASP A 386 2.61 -10.22 -1.27
N HIS A 387 2.53 -9.84 -2.55
CA HIS A 387 1.44 -10.20 -3.44
C HIS A 387 1.50 -11.66 -3.96
N GLY A 388 2.52 -12.42 -3.54
CA GLY A 388 2.65 -13.86 -3.77
C GLY A 388 3.30 -14.24 -5.09
N PHE A 389 3.93 -13.29 -5.78
CA PHE A 389 4.77 -13.62 -6.93
C PHE A 389 6.04 -14.36 -6.48
N ASP A 390 6.53 -15.26 -7.33
CA ASP A 390 7.87 -15.81 -7.19
C ASP A 390 8.90 -14.77 -7.67
N VAL A 391 9.92 -14.49 -6.85
CA VAL A 391 10.83 -13.36 -7.04
C VAL A 391 12.26 -13.80 -6.76
N VAL A 392 13.15 -13.51 -7.71
CA VAL A 392 14.60 -13.68 -7.55
C VAL A 392 15.28 -12.34 -7.73
N VAL A 393 16.17 -11.98 -6.80
CA VAL A 393 16.98 -10.75 -6.89
C VAL A 393 18.40 -11.11 -7.27
N LEU A 394 18.89 -10.57 -8.38
CA LEU A 394 20.28 -10.73 -8.82
C LEU A 394 21.05 -9.45 -8.54
N ASP A 395 22.10 -9.52 -7.73
CA ASP A 395 22.90 -8.35 -7.36
C ASP A 395 24.39 -8.59 -7.61
N LYS A 396 25.04 -7.63 -8.28
CA LYS A 396 26.47 -7.67 -8.56
C LYS A 396 27.34 -7.53 -7.31
N GLY A 397 26.83 -6.84 -6.29
CA GLY A 397 27.53 -6.63 -5.04
C GLY A 397 27.74 -7.94 -4.29
N ARG A 398 28.82 -7.99 -3.49
CA ARG A 398 29.07 -9.10 -2.56
C ARG A 398 28.04 -9.21 -1.43
N ARG A 399 27.24 -8.15 -1.25
CA ARG A 399 26.13 -8.05 -0.32
C ARG A 399 25.11 -7.04 -0.89
N VAL A 400 23.88 -7.12 -0.37
CA VAL A 400 22.82 -6.16 -0.67
C VAL A 400 23.13 -4.74 -0.16
N GLY A 401 22.39 -3.76 -0.65
CA GLY A 401 22.44 -2.37 -0.17
C GLY A 401 22.61 -1.35 -1.28
N GLY A 402 23.18 -1.72 -2.43
CA GLY A 402 23.46 -0.78 -3.52
C GLY A 402 24.19 0.48 -3.02
N ARG A 403 23.59 1.66 -3.24
CA ARG A 403 24.12 2.94 -2.73
C ARG A 403 24.05 3.08 -1.21
N CYS A 404 23.24 2.30 -0.50
CA CYS A 404 23.20 2.32 0.96
C CYS A 404 24.29 1.44 1.59
N SER A 405 25.28 0.97 0.81
CA SER A 405 26.30 0.04 1.30
C SER A 405 27.28 0.67 2.30
N ARG A 406 27.80 -0.19 3.17
CA ARG A 406 28.87 0.11 4.13
C ARG A 406 30.24 -0.33 3.59
N ARG A 407 31.32 0.09 4.23
CA ARG A 407 32.66 -0.50 4.09
C ARG A 407 33.30 -0.69 5.44
N ALA A 408 34.10 -1.76 5.54
CA ALA A 408 35.05 -1.95 6.61
C ALA A 408 36.43 -1.47 6.12
N LEU A 409 37.05 -0.59 6.88
CA LEU A 409 38.44 -0.17 6.72
C LEU A 409 39.08 -0.29 8.11
N ASP A 410 40.12 -1.12 8.22
CA ASP A 410 40.62 -1.63 9.50
C ASP A 410 39.49 -2.23 10.34
N ASP A 411 39.36 -1.83 11.61
CA ASP A 411 38.29 -2.26 12.52
C ASP A 411 37.05 -1.35 12.47
N VAL A 412 37.01 -0.38 11.55
CA VAL A 412 35.96 0.64 11.47
C VAL A 412 34.99 0.34 10.32
N VAL A 413 33.70 0.29 10.63
CA VAL A 413 32.63 0.13 9.64
C VAL A 413 31.90 1.45 9.44
N VAL A 414 31.89 1.98 8.22
CA VAL A 414 31.24 3.24 7.89
C VAL A 414 30.30 3.07 6.69
N THR A 415 29.12 3.69 6.75
CA THR A 415 28.23 3.85 5.58
C THR A 415 28.85 4.89 4.65
N HIS A 416 29.06 4.56 3.38
CA HIS A 416 29.81 5.40 2.43
C HIS A 416 29.05 5.85 1.19
N GLY A 417 27.73 5.63 1.18
CA GLY A 417 26.84 6.10 0.13
C GLY A 417 25.62 6.78 0.73
N ALA A 418 24.41 6.47 0.28
CA ALA A 418 23.19 7.15 0.74
C ALA A 418 22.77 6.70 2.14
N ARG A 419 23.23 7.40 3.18
CA ARG A 419 22.75 7.23 4.56
C ARG A 419 21.41 7.93 4.80
N HIS A 420 21.22 9.07 4.16
CA HIS A 420 19.99 9.85 4.22
C HIS A 420 19.17 9.65 2.95
N VAL A 421 17.90 9.30 3.13
CA VAL A 421 16.91 9.16 2.07
C VAL A 421 15.94 10.33 2.20
N HIS A 422 16.15 11.36 1.39
CA HIS A 422 15.27 12.53 1.30
C HIS A 422 13.99 12.21 0.50
N ASP A 423 12.97 13.04 0.70
CA ASP A 423 11.65 12.95 0.06
C ASP A 423 10.99 11.59 0.26
N ARG A 424 11.07 11.03 1.48
CA ARG A 424 10.47 9.74 1.82
C ARG A 424 8.96 9.77 1.54
N PRO A 425 8.42 8.78 0.81
CA PRO A 425 6.99 8.56 0.70
C PRO A 425 6.25 8.34 2.03
N GLU A 426 5.03 8.85 2.14
CA GLU A 426 4.18 8.69 3.33
C GLU A 426 3.91 7.22 3.67
N TRP A 427 3.64 6.38 2.66
CA TRP A 427 3.36 4.95 2.83
C TRP A 427 4.51 4.15 3.49
N MET A 428 5.72 4.72 3.54
CA MET A 428 6.85 4.09 4.22
C MET A 428 6.76 4.16 5.75
N ALA A 429 5.82 4.91 6.33
CA ALA A 429 5.67 5.03 7.79
C ALA A 429 5.63 3.65 8.47
N ALA A 430 4.87 2.69 7.94
CA ALA A 430 4.79 1.34 8.50
C ALA A 430 6.13 0.58 8.45
N TRP A 431 6.99 0.88 7.47
CA TRP A 431 8.30 0.22 7.30
C TRP A 431 9.35 0.73 8.29
N MET A 432 9.07 1.85 8.97
CA MET A 432 10.02 2.51 9.87
C MET A 432 10.00 1.95 11.29
N GLU A 433 8.99 1.15 11.67
CA GLU A 433 8.91 0.52 12.99
C GLU A 433 9.99 -0.58 13.21
N ALA A 434 10.96 -0.73 12.29
CA ALA A 434 12.07 -1.66 12.38
C ALA A 434 13.27 -1.05 13.12
N GLU A 435 14.02 -1.89 13.86
CA GLU A 435 15.11 -1.48 14.77
C GLU A 435 16.28 -0.70 14.12
N ASN A 436 16.39 -0.69 12.79
CA ASN A 436 17.52 -0.09 12.05
C ASN A 436 17.18 1.20 11.28
N ILE A 437 16.01 1.79 11.55
CA ILE A 437 15.49 2.99 10.88
C ILE A 437 15.21 4.07 11.91
N GLU A 438 15.77 5.27 11.70
CA GLU A 438 15.56 6.43 12.56
C GLU A 438 15.02 7.64 11.77
N THR A 439 14.19 8.45 12.45
CA THR A 439 13.78 9.79 11.97
C THR A 439 14.62 10.85 12.68
N PRO A 440 15.52 11.56 11.99
CA PRO A 440 16.30 12.63 12.61
C PRO A 440 15.41 13.77 13.10
N ILE A 441 15.60 14.21 14.35
CA ILE A 441 14.82 15.30 14.98
C ILE A 441 15.02 16.63 14.22
N GLU A 442 16.17 16.84 13.61
CA GLU A 442 16.58 18.12 13.00
C GLU A 442 16.26 18.25 11.49
N SER A 443 15.89 17.16 10.80
CA SER A 443 15.79 17.12 9.33
C SER A 443 14.38 17.20 8.74
N GLY A 444 13.36 17.44 9.59
CA GLY A 444 11.94 17.42 9.21
C GLY A 444 11.39 16.02 8.94
N GLU A 445 10.06 15.89 8.79
CA GLU A 445 9.34 14.60 8.73
C GLU A 445 9.64 13.73 7.47
N ASN A 446 10.34 14.28 6.47
CA ASN A 446 10.50 13.68 5.13
C ASN A 446 11.89 13.08 4.84
N THR A 447 12.81 13.03 5.80
CA THR A 447 14.13 12.39 5.63
C THR A 447 14.24 11.14 6.50
N LEU A 448 14.70 10.04 5.89
CA LEU A 448 14.95 8.76 6.55
C LEU A 448 16.46 8.57 6.73
N ARG A 449 16.90 8.28 7.96
CA ARG A 449 18.29 7.88 8.25
C ARG A 449 18.35 6.36 8.37
N LEU A 450 19.12 5.74 7.47
CA LEU A 450 19.43 4.32 7.55
C LEU A 450 20.63 4.14 8.48
N VAL A 451 20.41 3.53 9.65
CA VAL A 451 21.51 3.22 10.57
C VAL A 451 22.42 2.22 9.87
N ASP A 452 21.90 1.04 9.57
CA ASP A 452 22.55 0.01 8.76
C ASP A 452 21.79 -0.22 7.45
N GLY A 453 22.30 0.37 6.36
CA GLY A 453 21.71 0.24 5.03
C GLY A 453 21.63 -1.23 4.57
N PRO A 454 22.72 -1.99 4.48
CA PRO A 454 22.67 -3.40 4.09
C PRO A 454 21.75 -4.26 4.96
N GLU A 455 21.77 -4.09 6.28
CA GLU A 455 20.90 -4.86 7.18
C GLU A 455 19.43 -4.49 6.98
N THR A 456 19.13 -3.20 6.80
CA THR A 456 17.76 -2.75 6.49
C THR A 456 17.26 -3.35 5.18
N ILE A 457 18.08 -3.32 4.13
CA ILE A 457 17.74 -3.92 2.84
C ILE A 457 17.62 -5.45 2.94
N ALA A 458 18.48 -6.11 3.71
CA ALA A 458 18.39 -7.55 3.96
C ALA A 458 17.08 -7.90 4.67
N GLY A 459 16.67 -7.13 5.68
CA GLY A 459 15.38 -7.30 6.35
C GLY A 459 14.18 -7.08 5.42
N TRP A 460 14.27 -6.15 4.47
CA TRP A 460 13.24 -5.99 3.43
C TRP A 460 13.20 -7.17 2.45
N LEU A 461 14.33 -7.82 2.23
CA LEU A 461 14.49 -8.98 1.34
C LEU A 461 14.38 -10.32 2.08
N GLU A 462 13.98 -10.31 3.36
CA GLU A 462 13.73 -11.52 4.12
C GLU A 462 12.70 -12.42 3.42
N ASP A 463 12.98 -13.72 3.39
CA ASP A 463 12.23 -14.76 2.67
C ASP A 463 12.18 -14.60 1.14
N ILE A 464 13.13 -13.86 0.53
CA ILE A 464 13.29 -13.72 -0.92
C ILE A 464 14.65 -14.26 -1.35
N ASP A 465 14.70 -14.97 -2.47
CA ASP A 465 15.95 -15.49 -3.03
C ASP A 465 16.81 -14.35 -3.59
N VAL A 466 17.89 -14.03 -2.88
CA VAL A 466 18.87 -13.01 -3.30
C VAL A 466 20.20 -13.68 -3.64
N ILE A 467 20.65 -13.51 -4.88
CA ILE A 467 21.91 -14.07 -5.37
C ILE A 467 22.91 -12.92 -5.59
N ASN A 468 23.88 -12.83 -4.69
CA ASN A 468 24.95 -11.84 -4.72
C ASN A 468 26.12 -12.29 -5.62
N GLY A 469 26.95 -11.33 -6.03
CA GLY A 469 28.10 -11.56 -6.90
C GLY A 469 27.75 -11.79 -8.38
N VAL A 470 26.48 -11.66 -8.76
CA VAL A 470 26.01 -11.92 -10.13
C VAL A 470 26.19 -10.67 -10.99
N THR A 471 27.17 -10.70 -11.90
CA THR A 471 27.33 -9.64 -12.89
C THR A 471 26.54 -10.00 -14.14
N VAL A 472 25.34 -9.45 -14.28
CA VAL A 472 24.53 -9.62 -15.50
C VAL A 472 25.24 -8.98 -16.70
N THR A 473 25.36 -9.73 -17.79
CA THR A 473 26.06 -9.37 -19.03
C THR A 473 25.11 -9.18 -20.20
N ARG A 474 23.95 -9.85 -20.21
CA ARG A 474 22.94 -9.74 -21.26
C ARG A 474 21.53 -9.98 -20.72
N VAL A 475 20.57 -9.19 -21.19
CA VAL A 475 19.14 -9.32 -20.91
C VAL A 475 18.39 -9.21 -22.24
N GLU A 476 17.66 -10.24 -22.62
CA GLU A 476 16.95 -10.28 -23.91
C GLU A 476 15.59 -10.96 -23.81
N GLN A 477 14.66 -10.51 -24.65
CA GLN A 477 13.32 -11.10 -24.70
C GLN A 477 13.36 -12.43 -25.48
N ALA A 478 12.73 -13.46 -24.91
CA ALA A 478 12.60 -14.79 -25.49
C ALA A 478 11.12 -15.20 -25.49
N GLY A 479 10.38 -14.76 -26.52
CA GLY A 479 8.93 -14.96 -26.59
C GLY A 479 8.19 -14.17 -25.50
N GLU A 480 7.47 -14.86 -24.63
CA GLU A 480 6.77 -14.25 -23.48
C GLU A 480 7.62 -14.15 -22.20
N ALA A 481 8.83 -14.74 -22.21
CA ALA A 481 9.78 -14.72 -21.11
C ALA A 481 11.00 -13.84 -21.43
N TRP A 482 11.85 -13.66 -20.43
CA TRP A 482 13.13 -12.95 -20.53
C TRP A 482 14.27 -13.89 -20.17
N HIS A 483 15.34 -13.85 -20.97
CA HIS A 483 16.60 -14.52 -20.67
C HIS A 483 17.60 -13.52 -20.10
N ILE A 484 18.20 -13.90 -18.97
CA ILE A 484 19.22 -13.12 -18.29
C ILE A 484 20.49 -13.97 -18.25
N HIS A 485 21.63 -13.39 -18.62
CA HIS A 485 22.93 -14.05 -18.63
C HIS A 485 23.90 -13.30 -17.72
N ASP A 486 24.79 -14.02 -17.03
CA ASP A 486 25.85 -13.43 -16.22
C ASP A 486 27.24 -13.61 -16.82
N SER A 487 28.27 -13.20 -16.07
CA SER A 487 29.67 -13.37 -16.41
C SER A 487 30.19 -14.81 -16.26
N ASP A 488 29.48 -15.64 -15.49
CA ASP A 488 29.92 -16.98 -15.10
C ASP A 488 29.32 -18.05 -16.01
N GLY A 489 28.47 -17.66 -16.98
CA GLY A 489 27.85 -18.51 -17.98
C GLY A 489 26.48 -19.06 -17.57
N ASN A 490 25.92 -18.60 -16.45
CA ASN A 490 24.59 -18.96 -16.01
C ASN A 490 23.52 -18.26 -16.85
N ARG A 491 22.35 -18.90 -16.95
CA ARG A 491 21.15 -18.34 -17.59
C ARG A 491 19.96 -18.46 -16.64
N TRP A 492 19.21 -17.38 -16.50
CA TRP A 492 17.92 -17.36 -15.82
C TRP A 492 16.79 -17.09 -16.81
N GLU A 493 15.63 -17.68 -16.54
CA GLU A 493 14.39 -17.45 -17.26
C GLU A 493 13.43 -16.72 -16.33
N ALA A 494 12.89 -15.60 -16.81
CA ALA A 494 12.05 -14.72 -16.02
C ALA A 494 10.72 -14.45 -16.73
N ALA A 495 9.62 -14.45 -15.99
CA ALA A 495 8.31 -14.03 -16.51
C ALA A 495 8.26 -12.51 -16.73
N GLY A 496 9.09 -11.77 -16.01
CA GLY A 496 9.25 -10.33 -16.15
C GLY A 496 10.51 -9.84 -15.44
N VAL A 497 10.98 -8.65 -15.81
CA VAL A 497 12.21 -8.06 -15.28
C VAL A 497 11.94 -6.70 -14.68
N VAL A 498 12.41 -6.49 -13.44
CA VAL A 498 12.53 -5.15 -12.84
C VAL A 498 13.98 -4.71 -12.92
N ALA A 499 14.27 -3.72 -13.75
CA ALA A 499 15.63 -3.25 -14.03
C ALA A 499 15.98 -2.03 -13.18
N THR A 500 16.92 -2.15 -12.23
CA THR A 500 17.29 -1.02 -11.34
C THR A 500 18.70 -0.49 -11.51
N ALA A 501 19.47 -1.04 -12.45
CA ALA A 501 20.80 -0.55 -12.76
C ALA A 501 20.74 0.82 -13.47
N PRO A 502 21.80 1.65 -13.37
CA PRO A 502 21.92 2.89 -14.12
C PRO A 502 21.70 2.71 -15.63
N LEU A 503 21.04 3.69 -16.27
CA LEU A 503 20.65 3.60 -17.69
C LEU A 503 21.83 3.27 -18.64
N PRO A 504 23.03 3.88 -18.52
CA PRO A 504 24.17 3.52 -19.35
C PRO A 504 24.67 2.08 -19.13
N GLN A 505 24.42 1.49 -17.96
CA GLN A 505 24.73 0.07 -17.72
C GLN A 505 23.68 -0.82 -18.36
N LEU A 506 22.39 -0.49 -18.21
CA LEU A 506 21.30 -1.22 -18.88
C LEU A 506 21.48 -1.23 -20.39
N HIS A 507 21.86 -0.10 -20.99
CA HIS A 507 22.13 0.00 -22.43
C HIS A 507 23.20 -1.00 -22.92
N ARG A 508 24.20 -1.33 -22.09
CA ARG A 508 25.27 -2.25 -22.47
C ARG A 508 24.85 -3.71 -22.45
N ILE A 509 23.86 -4.06 -21.63
CA ILE A 509 23.41 -5.44 -21.42
C ILE A 509 22.11 -5.74 -22.17
N MET A 510 21.36 -4.72 -22.59
CA MET A 510 20.08 -4.87 -23.30
C MET A 510 20.23 -4.45 -24.77
N PRO A 511 20.10 -5.39 -25.72
CA PRO A 511 20.18 -5.06 -27.15
C PRO A 511 19.10 -4.09 -27.64
N GLU A 512 17.92 -4.12 -27.01
CA GLU A 512 16.75 -3.30 -27.37
C GLU A 512 16.63 -2.03 -26.51
N ALA A 513 17.69 -1.67 -25.77
CA ALA A 513 17.69 -0.46 -24.97
C ALA A 513 17.58 0.81 -25.85
N PRO A 514 16.82 1.83 -25.41
CA PRO A 514 16.83 3.14 -26.07
C PRO A 514 18.24 3.74 -26.15
N GLU A 515 18.61 4.29 -27.30
CA GLU A 515 19.91 4.95 -27.48
C GLU A 515 20.13 6.10 -26.48
N ALA A 516 19.05 6.79 -26.08
CA ALA A 516 19.12 7.84 -25.07
C ALA A 516 19.67 7.37 -23.70
N TRP A 517 19.70 6.07 -23.44
CA TRP A 517 20.26 5.50 -22.20
C TRP A 517 21.78 5.49 -22.21
N SER A 518 22.43 5.38 -23.38
CA SER A 518 23.88 5.22 -23.50
C SER A 518 24.65 6.38 -22.85
N ASN A 519 24.10 7.58 -22.95
CA ASN A 519 24.66 8.84 -22.45
C ASN A 519 23.74 9.55 -21.44
N HIS A 520 22.81 8.84 -20.80
CA HIS A 520 21.93 9.46 -19.81
C HIS A 520 22.77 10.08 -18.66
N PRO A 521 22.51 11.34 -18.27
CA PRO A 521 23.38 12.06 -17.37
C PRO A 521 23.25 11.54 -15.93
N TYR A 522 24.40 11.29 -15.31
CA TYR A 522 24.53 11.01 -13.89
C TYR A 522 25.57 11.93 -13.28
N ARG A 523 25.31 12.43 -12.08
CA ARG A 523 26.30 13.13 -11.25
C ARG A 523 27.19 12.10 -10.56
N PRO A 524 28.49 12.03 -10.88
CA PRO A 524 29.40 11.16 -10.16
C PRO A 524 29.75 11.76 -8.80
N THR A 525 30.25 10.90 -7.92
CA THR A 525 30.77 11.32 -6.61
C THR A 525 32.00 10.49 -6.27
N TRP A 526 33.11 11.16 -6.01
CA TRP A 526 34.24 10.57 -5.29
C TRP A 526 34.03 10.71 -3.80
N SER A 527 34.45 9.71 -3.05
CA SER A 527 34.32 9.71 -1.59
C SER A 527 35.58 9.12 -0.97
N VAL A 528 36.02 9.67 0.16
CA VAL A 528 37.11 9.12 0.95
C VAL A 528 36.53 8.59 2.24
N VAL A 529 36.72 7.29 2.48
CA VAL A 529 36.39 6.63 3.73
C VAL A 529 37.60 6.75 4.66
N LEU A 530 37.36 7.28 5.85
CA LEU A 530 38.34 7.53 6.89
C LEU A 530 38.09 6.58 8.05
N ALA A 531 39.15 5.93 8.53
CA ALA A 531 39.12 5.05 9.70
C ALA A 531 40.29 5.38 10.63
N SER A 532 40.00 5.63 11.90
CA SER A 532 40.99 5.93 12.92
C SER A 532 40.77 5.09 14.18
N GLN A 533 41.75 5.10 15.08
CA GLN A 533 41.67 4.49 16.42
C GLN A 533 41.09 5.46 17.47
N SER A 534 40.96 6.75 17.12
CA SER A 534 40.39 7.80 17.98
C SER A 534 39.15 8.42 17.36
N LEU A 535 38.27 8.96 18.21
CA LEU A 535 37.06 9.65 17.75
C LEU A 535 37.42 10.90 16.91
N PRO A 536 36.63 11.21 15.86
CA PRO A 536 36.80 12.44 15.10
C PRO A 536 36.75 13.69 16.00
N PRO A 537 37.60 14.70 15.78
CA PRO A 537 37.50 15.99 16.47
C PRO A 537 36.15 16.67 16.18
N LYS A 538 35.62 17.43 17.16
CA LYS A 538 34.34 18.13 17.01
C LYS A 538 34.32 19.11 15.82
N GLY A 539 35.48 19.68 15.47
CA GLY A 539 35.63 20.61 14.34
C GLY A 539 35.74 19.95 12.97
N LEU A 540 35.76 18.60 12.87
CA LEU A 540 36.00 17.90 11.60
C LEU A 540 34.97 18.27 10.52
N SER A 541 33.67 18.15 10.81
CA SER A 541 32.62 18.45 9.82
C SER A 541 32.69 19.90 9.35
N GLY A 542 32.70 20.86 10.28
CA GLY A 542 32.77 22.28 9.92
C GLY A 542 34.03 22.66 9.13
N SER A 543 35.19 22.06 9.46
CA SER A 543 36.45 22.31 8.74
C SER A 543 36.41 21.82 7.30
N LEU A 544 35.88 20.61 7.07
CA LEU A 544 35.81 20.03 5.74
C LEU A 544 34.65 20.60 4.90
N GLU A 545 33.52 20.90 5.52
CA GLU A 545 32.40 21.61 4.89
C GLU A 545 32.83 23.02 4.41
N GLY A 546 33.70 23.69 5.17
CA GLY A 546 34.32 24.95 4.75
C GLY A 546 35.17 24.84 3.47
N LEU A 547 35.61 23.63 3.10
CA LEU A 547 36.32 23.32 1.86
C LEU A 547 35.39 22.86 0.72
N GLY A 548 34.08 22.87 0.94
CA GLY A 548 33.09 22.38 -0.02
C GLY A 548 32.99 20.86 -0.10
N LEU A 549 33.42 20.15 0.94
CA LEU A 549 33.28 18.70 1.09
C LEU A 549 32.08 18.38 1.99
N GLU A 550 31.33 17.33 1.68
CA GLU A 550 30.22 16.88 2.53
C GLU A 550 30.71 15.75 3.45
N VAL A 551 30.46 15.87 4.76
CA VAL A 551 30.97 14.92 5.76
C VAL A 551 29.82 14.14 6.37
N GLU A 552 29.89 12.81 6.27
CA GLU A 552 29.01 11.90 6.99
C GLU A 552 29.78 11.23 8.14
N GLN A 553 29.38 11.54 9.39
CA GLN A 553 29.91 10.90 10.61
C GLN A 553 28.83 10.06 11.29
N SER A 554 29.19 8.89 11.82
CA SER A 554 28.29 8.12 12.68
C SER A 554 28.61 8.37 14.15
N ASP A 555 27.57 8.61 14.96
CA ASP A 555 27.70 8.88 16.39
C ASP A 555 28.48 7.75 17.08
N GLY A 556 29.54 8.11 17.82
CA GLY A 556 30.37 7.15 18.54
C GLY A 556 31.27 6.27 17.68
N THR A 557 31.41 6.54 16.37
CA THR A 557 32.34 5.81 15.50
C THR A 557 33.67 6.55 15.35
N THR A 558 34.76 5.80 15.17
CA THR A 558 36.10 6.34 14.92
C THR A 558 36.38 6.56 13.43
N GLY A 559 35.33 6.69 12.61
CA GLY A 559 35.43 6.86 11.16
C GLY A 559 34.48 7.92 10.63
N ALA A 560 34.76 8.37 9.41
CA ALA A 560 33.96 9.35 8.69
C ALA A 560 34.00 9.06 7.19
N VAL A 561 33.00 9.51 6.45
CA VAL A 561 33.04 9.54 4.98
C VAL A 561 32.98 10.98 4.52
N VAL A 562 33.86 11.31 3.58
CA VAL A 562 33.93 12.63 2.99
C VAL A 562 33.60 12.52 1.52
N HIS A 563 32.56 13.21 1.07
CA HIS A 563 32.16 13.28 -0.32
C HIS A 563 32.69 14.56 -0.97
N PHE A 564 33.31 14.40 -2.13
CA PHE A 564 33.70 15.54 -2.96
C PHE A 564 32.50 16.11 -3.69
N SER A 565 32.55 17.40 -4.03
CA SER A 565 31.54 18.02 -4.88
C SER A 565 31.40 17.28 -6.22
N HIS A 566 30.20 17.36 -6.82
CA HIS A 566 29.92 16.70 -8.09
C HIS A 566 30.82 17.22 -9.22
N ASP A 567 31.08 18.53 -9.29
CA ASP A 567 31.91 19.14 -10.33
C ASP A 567 33.37 18.69 -10.24
N TRP A 568 33.91 18.64 -9.02
CA TRP A 568 35.25 18.12 -8.79
C TRP A 568 35.33 16.64 -9.13
N SER A 569 34.33 15.87 -8.71
CA SER A 569 34.23 14.43 -8.98
C SER A 569 34.12 14.13 -10.48
N ALA A 570 33.41 14.96 -11.24
CA ALA A 570 33.27 14.82 -12.69
C ALA A 570 34.60 15.11 -13.41
N THR A 571 35.33 16.14 -12.98
CA THR A 571 36.64 16.50 -13.54
C THR A 571 37.69 15.41 -13.30
N ASN A 572 37.63 14.75 -12.13
CA ASN A 572 38.57 13.70 -11.72
C ASN A 572 38.00 12.29 -11.84
N LEU A 573 36.99 12.08 -12.68
CA LEU A 573 36.22 10.83 -12.70
C LEU A 573 37.09 9.60 -12.99
N GLU A 574 38.09 9.74 -13.87
CA GLU A 574 38.98 8.65 -14.28
C GLU A 574 40.32 8.60 -13.53
N ALA A 575 40.51 9.43 -12.50
CA ALA A 575 41.70 9.40 -11.67
C ALA A 575 41.83 8.09 -10.88
N GLU A 576 43.07 7.72 -10.53
CA GLU A 576 43.32 6.55 -9.69
C GLU A 576 42.97 6.83 -8.24
N ARG A 577 42.63 5.77 -7.49
CA ARG A 577 42.20 5.92 -6.09
C ARG A 577 43.27 6.55 -5.20
N SER A 578 44.55 6.29 -5.48
CA SER A 578 45.69 6.90 -4.79
C SER A 578 45.68 8.41 -4.94
N ASP A 579 45.48 8.89 -6.16
CA ASP A 579 45.55 10.31 -6.53
C ASP A 579 44.41 11.10 -5.87
N ILE A 580 43.25 10.47 -5.70
CA ILE A 580 42.12 11.04 -4.96
C ILE A 580 42.45 11.18 -3.47
N VAL A 581 43.11 10.20 -2.87
CA VAL A 581 43.55 10.29 -1.47
C VAL A 581 44.62 11.37 -1.32
N GLU A 582 45.59 11.46 -2.24
CA GLU A 582 46.60 12.52 -2.23
C GLU A 582 45.96 13.91 -2.35
N SER A 583 45.05 14.09 -3.31
CA SER A 583 44.30 15.34 -3.48
C SER A 583 43.49 15.70 -2.23
N PHE A 584 42.88 14.71 -1.57
CA PHE A 584 42.19 14.92 -0.30
C PHE A 584 43.14 15.42 0.80
N MET A 585 44.31 14.80 0.95
CA MET A 585 45.30 15.21 1.95
C MET A 585 45.87 16.61 1.65
N GLU A 586 46.04 16.96 0.38
CA GLU A 586 46.47 18.31 -0.03
C GLU A 586 45.40 19.37 0.27
N MET A 587 44.14 19.10 -0.07
CA MET A 587 43.02 20.01 0.22
C MET A 587 42.86 20.28 1.71
N THR A 588 43.13 19.27 2.55
CA THR A 588 42.98 19.34 3.99
C THR A 588 44.24 19.78 4.73
N ALA A 589 45.34 20.13 4.03
CA ALA A 589 46.62 20.46 4.66
C ALA A 589 46.57 21.68 5.60
N ASN A 590 45.62 22.61 5.37
CA ASN A 590 45.50 23.88 6.09
C ASN A 590 44.27 23.94 7.04
N VAL A 591 43.63 22.81 7.35
CA VAL A 591 42.56 22.75 8.35
C VAL A 591 43.12 22.93 9.77
N GLU A 592 42.23 23.05 10.77
CA GLU A 592 42.62 23.14 12.19
C GLU A 592 43.58 22.00 12.58
N GLU A 593 44.57 22.29 13.43
CA GLU A 593 45.69 21.38 13.69
C GLU A 593 45.24 20.04 14.30
N ASP A 594 44.21 20.03 15.15
CA ASP A 594 43.64 18.81 15.73
C ASP A 594 42.94 17.95 14.66
N VAL A 595 42.20 18.57 13.74
CA VAL A 595 41.60 17.92 12.58
C VAL A 595 42.69 17.36 11.67
N ARG A 596 43.73 18.13 11.37
CA ARG A 596 44.84 17.70 10.50
C ARG A 596 45.57 16.49 11.09
N GLN A 597 45.88 16.52 12.37
CA GLN A 597 46.54 15.40 13.06
C GLN A 597 45.69 14.13 13.02
N TRP A 598 44.37 14.26 13.23
CA TRP A 598 43.46 13.12 13.13
C TRP A 598 43.44 12.53 11.72
N LEU A 599 43.31 13.37 10.69
CA LEU A 599 43.32 12.94 9.28
C LEU A 599 44.64 12.23 8.90
N MET A 600 45.78 12.76 9.34
CA MET A 600 47.09 12.12 9.10
C MET A 600 47.25 10.77 9.80
N SER A 601 46.54 10.55 10.91
CA SER A 601 46.52 9.27 11.62
C SER A 601 45.51 8.27 11.07
N ALA A 602 44.56 8.73 10.25
CA ALA A 602 43.47 7.92 9.73
C ALA A 602 43.90 7.15 8.47
N SER A 603 43.51 5.88 8.40
CA SER A 603 43.51 5.13 7.16
C SER A 603 42.50 5.72 6.19
N CYS A 604 42.91 5.90 4.94
CA CYS A 604 42.10 6.51 3.89
C CYS A 604 41.86 5.53 2.73
N GLN A 605 40.62 5.40 2.28
CA GLN A 605 40.29 4.66 1.06
C GLN A 605 39.31 5.46 0.18
N ALA A 606 39.74 5.78 -1.05
CA ALA A 606 38.87 6.41 -2.03
C ALA A 606 37.90 5.41 -2.69
N HIS A 607 36.67 5.86 -2.91
CA HIS A 607 35.60 5.13 -3.59
C HIS A 607 34.92 6.00 -4.66
N ARG A 608 34.67 5.40 -5.83
CA ARG A 608 34.11 6.08 -7.01
C ARG A 608 32.67 5.63 -7.25
N TRP A 609 31.73 6.55 -7.09
CA TRP A 609 30.36 6.42 -7.55
C TRP A 609 30.22 7.02 -8.96
N ARG A 610 30.49 6.25 -10.02
CA ARG A 610 30.38 6.74 -11.41
C ARG A 610 28.96 7.19 -11.76
N PHE A 611 27.97 6.37 -11.39
CA PHE A 611 26.56 6.65 -11.58
C PHE A 611 25.98 6.99 -10.22
N GLY A 612 26.39 8.14 -9.70
CA GLY A 612 26.09 8.55 -8.36
C GLY A 612 24.59 8.84 -8.21
N ARG A 613 24.19 9.97 -8.77
CA ARG A 613 22.80 10.44 -8.83
C ARG A 613 22.39 10.55 -10.28
N ALA A 614 21.18 10.14 -10.66
CA ALA A 614 20.62 10.58 -11.93
C ALA A 614 20.64 12.13 -11.99
N ASP A 615 20.72 12.76 -13.16
CA ASP A 615 20.58 14.22 -13.27
C ASP A 615 19.27 14.64 -13.94
N ALA A 616 18.58 13.68 -14.57
CA ALA A 616 17.32 13.87 -15.25
C ALA A 616 16.46 12.59 -15.15
N LEU A 617 15.18 12.69 -15.53
CA LEU A 617 14.34 11.51 -15.69
C LEU A 617 14.73 10.73 -16.94
N GLY A 618 14.66 9.40 -16.85
CA GLY A 618 14.91 8.49 -17.96
C GLY A 618 13.75 8.44 -18.97
N ILE A 619 14.05 8.01 -20.20
CA ILE A 619 13.03 7.67 -21.20
C ILE A 619 12.72 6.18 -21.07
N ARG A 620 11.46 5.80 -20.79
CA ARG A 620 11.04 4.39 -20.65
C ARG A 620 11.31 3.61 -21.95
N ALA A 621 11.79 2.37 -21.85
CA ALA A 621 11.99 1.51 -23.02
C ALA A 621 10.67 1.02 -23.62
N LYS A 622 9.62 0.92 -22.79
CA LYS A 622 8.29 0.39 -23.18
C LYS A 622 8.36 -1.03 -23.73
N LEU A 623 9.22 -1.85 -23.16
CA LEU A 623 9.36 -3.26 -23.52
C LEU A 623 8.35 -4.10 -22.72
N PRO A 624 7.75 -5.13 -23.32
CA PRO A 624 6.77 -5.96 -22.64
C PRO A 624 7.41 -6.79 -21.52
N ARG A 625 6.78 -6.79 -20.35
CA ARG A 625 7.25 -7.48 -19.13
C ARG A 625 8.65 -7.05 -18.68
N LEU A 626 9.03 -5.81 -18.96
CA LEU A 626 10.23 -5.18 -18.42
C LEU A 626 9.88 -3.77 -17.92
N VAL A 627 10.19 -3.50 -16.66
CA VAL A 627 9.92 -2.20 -16.03
C VAL A 627 11.17 -1.70 -15.31
N GLU A 628 11.51 -0.44 -15.53
CA GLU A 628 12.67 0.19 -14.91
C GLU A 628 12.33 0.85 -13.57
N ALA A 629 13.28 0.88 -12.63
CA ALA A 629 13.13 1.57 -11.35
C ALA A 629 14.46 2.15 -10.88
N GLY A 630 14.42 3.12 -9.96
CA GLY A 630 15.59 3.88 -9.53
C GLY A 630 15.33 5.38 -9.42
N ASP A 631 16.37 6.13 -9.07
CA ASP A 631 16.30 7.58 -8.86
C ASP A 631 16.02 8.39 -10.15
N ALA A 632 16.16 7.77 -11.33
CA ALA A 632 15.83 8.36 -12.63
C ALA A 632 14.35 8.22 -13.04
N TRP A 633 13.48 7.63 -12.21
CA TRP A 633 12.17 7.14 -12.65
C TRP A 633 10.95 7.64 -11.86
N ALA A 634 11.14 8.56 -10.92
CA ALA A 634 10.04 9.19 -10.17
C ALA A 634 10.42 10.61 -9.71
N GLU A 635 9.42 11.46 -9.49
CA GLU A 635 9.63 12.82 -8.98
C GLU A 635 9.44 12.92 -7.43
N PRO A 636 10.06 13.91 -6.74
CA PRO A 636 11.19 14.73 -7.18
C PRO A 636 12.34 13.84 -7.64
N ALA A 637 12.84 14.08 -8.85
CA ALA A 637 13.84 13.23 -9.46
C ALA A 637 15.10 13.18 -8.59
N VAL A 638 15.94 12.15 -8.77
CA VAL A 638 17.32 12.17 -8.27
C VAL A 638 17.45 11.95 -6.74
N THR A 639 16.38 11.59 -6.04
CA THR A 639 16.40 11.34 -4.58
C THR A 639 16.23 9.88 -4.20
N GLY A 640 16.60 9.53 -2.96
CA GLY A 640 16.32 8.20 -2.40
C GLY A 640 14.82 7.92 -2.35
N GLY A 641 14.01 8.95 -2.07
CA GLY A 641 12.55 8.89 -2.18
C GLY A 641 12.06 8.53 -3.58
N ALA A 642 12.70 9.05 -4.64
CA ALA A 642 12.39 8.66 -6.02
C ALA A 642 12.69 7.19 -6.30
N ALA A 643 13.82 6.67 -5.80
CA ALA A 643 14.14 5.24 -5.92
C ALA A 643 13.07 4.38 -5.24
N LEU A 644 12.57 4.79 -4.08
CA LEU A 644 11.55 4.04 -3.34
C LEU A 644 10.17 4.12 -4.02
N ARG A 645 9.75 5.31 -4.49
CA ARG A 645 8.51 5.47 -5.28
C ARG A 645 8.54 4.66 -6.57
N SER A 646 9.62 4.76 -7.33
CA SER A 646 9.74 4.04 -8.60
C SER A 646 9.81 2.54 -8.39
N GLY A 647 10.45 2.05 -7.32
CA GLY A 647 10.43 0.63 -6.95
C GLY A 647 9.02 0.12 -6.69
N ALA A 648 8.22 0.88 -5.94
CA ALA A 648 6.83 0.51 -5.67
C ALA A 648 5.95 0.52 -6.93
N TRP A 649 6.05 1.57 -7.76
CA TRP A 649 5.35 1.63 -9.04
C TRP A 649 5.80 0.54 -10.01
N ALA A 650 7.10 0.21 -10.04
CA ALA A 650 7.62 -0.86 -10.88
C ALA A 650 7.07 -2.23 -10.47
N ALA A 651 6.93 -2.52 -9.17
CA ALA A 651 6.26 -3.73 -8.70
C ALA A 651 4.80 -3.80 -9.15
N ALA A 652 4.04 -2.72 -8.98
CA ALA A 652 2.65 -2.67 -9.43
C ALA A 652 2.53 -2.85 -10.95
N HIS A 653 3.44 -2.22 -11.71
CA HIS A 653 3.44 -2.24 -13.17
C HIS A 653 3.82 -3.62 -13.71
N ILE A 654 4.91 -4.23 -13.22
CA ILE A 654 5.30 -5.56 -13.68
C ILE A 654 4.25 -6.61 -13.32
N ALA A 655 3.67 -6.51 -12.11
CA ALA A 655 2.55 -7.36 -11.70
C ALA A 655 1.36 -7.20 -12.67
N TRP A 656 1.00 -5.97 -13.05
CA TRP A 656 -0.06 -5.72 -14.02
C TRP A 656 0.21 -6.33 -15.39
N GLN A 657 1.43 -6.18 -15.91
CA GLN A 657 1.82 -6.75 -17.22
C GLN A 657 1.79 -8.28 -17.20
N CYS A 658 2.23 -8.92 -16.11
CA CYS A 658 2.14 -10.37 -15.94
C CYS A 658 0.70 -10.87 -15.69
N SER A 659 -0.20 -10.01 -15.19
CA SER A 659 -1.58 -10.39 -14.82
C SER A 659 -2.62 -10.17 -15.92
N GLN A 660 -2.23 -9.76 -17.14
CA GLN A 660 -3.17 -9.41 -18.22
C GLN A 660 -4.13 -10.56 -18.60
N HIS A 661 -3.65 -11.80 -18.51
CA HIS A 661 -4.42 -13.02 -18.80
C HIS A 661 -5.57 -13.26 -17.81
N LEU A 662 -5.58 -12.59 -16.64
CA LEU A 662 -6.62 -12.72 -15.62
C LEU A 662 -7.81 -11.78 -15.82
N ARG A 663 -7.74 -10.88 -16.81
CA ARG A 663 -8.80 -9.90 -17.05
C ARG A 663 -10.13 -10.62 -17.36
N PRO A 664 -11.19 -10.40 -16.57
CA PRO A 664 -12.46 -11.06 -16.82
C PRO A 664 -13.06 -10.62 -18.16
N THR A 665 -13.48 -11.60 -18.98
CA THR A 665 -14.18 -11.38 -20.25
C THR A 665 -15.43 -10.52 -20.04
N SER A 666 -15.77 -9.68 -21.01
CA SER A 666 -17.05 -8.96 -21.02
C SER A 666 -18.19 -9.97 -21.03
N ALA A 667 -19.03 -9.95 -20.01
CA ALA A 667 -20.29 -10.68 -20.03
C ALA A 667 -21.34 -9.80 -20.71
N PRO A 668 -22.04 -10.28 -21.75
CA PRO A 668 -23.23 -9.59 -22.24
C PRO A 668 -24.28 -9.65 -21.13
N VAL A 669 -24.67 -8.50 -20.58
CA VAL A 669 -25.83 -8.41 -19.69
C VAL A 669 -27.01 -8.05 -20.57
N GLN A 670 -28.07 -8.85 -20.48
CA GLN A 670 -29.35 -8.51 -21.08
C GLN A 670 -29.92 -7.34 -20.26
N GLN A 671 -29.68 -6.11 -20.73
CA GLN A 671 -30.33 -4.92 -20.19
C GLN A 671 -31.82 -4.94 -20.60
N THR A 672 -32.64 -5.75 -19.93
CA THR A 672 -34.00 -5.31 -19.66
C THR A 672 -33.89 -4.34 -18.48
N LEU A 673 -33.43 -3.13 -18.76
CA LEU A 673 -33.75 -1.99 -17.91
C LEU A 673 -35.29 -1.88 -17.91
N PHE A 674 -35.84 -1.83 -16.71
CA PHE A 674 -37.27 -1.75 -16.43
C PHE A 674 -37.95 -0.55 -17.12
#